data_AF-A0A5B9WR54-F1
#
_entry.id   AF-A0A5B9WR54-F1
#
_cell.length_a   1.000
_cell.length_b   1.000
_cell.length_c   1.000
_cell.angle_alpha   90.00
_cell.angle_beta   90.00
_cell.angle_gamma   90.00
#
_symmetry.space_group_name_H-M   'P 1'
#
loop_
_entity.id
_entity.type
_entity.pdbx_description
1 polymer ?
#
loop_
_entity_poly.entity_id
_entity_poly.type
_entity_poly.pdbx_seq_one_letter_code
_entity_poly.pdbx_strand_id
1 'polypeptide(L)'
;MKRTLLVLSCLFLCMMPSRAQTEYHTIMERIRTDQLAMVSNVTTLDNGVTSTLATLQTNGSWPDVNYTYSSTTYTANVHLTRVKNFVLAYSHTASTHYHSTTLFNAISSSLGYWDTADPQSWNWYHNQISNPQMLGEILILLEAAPLSLSTTLRSNLLSQMNRGNPAAQTGANKLDVATHFIYRACLTADSVLMQTGVSEAFYPISLTTQEGMQHDLSYQQHGPQLYMFGYGFVFVGGEVKIAYYLRGTSYALSGSQLSLFSDFVRNAYLKVMRGRYIDFSVNGRSISRVNNMGQSGVASQLTKLKALDTAYTAAYDQAIARIQNSQPPSYMITPTHTHFWRSDYTVHHRPGYFFGLRNVSTRTSKSENGNGENLKGYYLSEGATNIAVSGSEYLNIFPVWDWARIPGTTTPYITTFPLRAAWGGNYGTSTFSGGVSDSLYGVTALAFSDYNTQARKAWFFFDNEIVCLGANINSTAAQAINTTVNQCLLSGNVTVSANGTESTLSMGAHSYNNNLKWVSHNGIGYYFPAGGNIQLSNQARTGTWSSINNGGATTTQNMNVFTLWFDHGVQPANGSYAYYVLPGQHMPSYDTTAVRVLQNDADIQAVRHTGLNNWQLAFYKAGTFSQDSVTITADRPCALMLKQVGSTSVTVSVADPSQSSLPVNLYLNLPGIPQTRHLACTLPSGPTAGSTATFQVNLSTPVYQPSLVTAIADAYVRNGSYAGTNYGSVTSLVIKKDTEGYAREVYLKFNITDIPSTTDNVKLRLYVPYANTGIAAVPWILQYVSNDSWTESGINWNNKPIGTSAIDTVTGRPAGNYAEWDVTAIALSQQLADGILSLRVISDATGSTTDASFSSRETANTDFRPVLVCTSGSSFLSSLPAVKSAASSAVSIYPNPTQGSVRVETDKLYRRAAVLDISGRLISLEELGGRKRFELDLRHVKPGVYTLQLSGDGEPVVKKIVKL
;
A
#
# COMPACT_ATOMS: atom_id res chain seq x y z
N MET A 1 49.56 56.40 -14.20
CA MET A 1 48.20 55.89 -13.87
C MET A 1 48.28 54.67 -12.93
N LYS A 2 49.04 54.77 -11.82
CA LYS A 2 49.38 53.65 -10.90
C LYS A 2 49.17 54.01 -9.41
N ARG A 3 48.20 54.87 -9.09
CA ARG A 3 47.89 55.24 -7.68
C ARG A 3 46.40 55.20 -7.30
N THR A 4 45.53 54.70 -8.17
CA THR A 4 44.07 54.69 -7.92
C THR A 4 43.46 53.29 -7.78
N LEU A 5 44.24 52.22 -7.91
CA LEU A 5 43.74 50.84 -7.80
C LEU A 5 43.97 50.17 -6.44
N LEU A 6 44.70 50.79 -5.50
CA LEU A 6 44.99 50.20 -4.19
C LEU A 6 43.98 50.58 -3.09
N VAL A 7 43.06 51.51 -3.36
CA VAL A 7 42.10 51.99 -2.35
C VAL A 7 40.74 51.25 -2.43
N LEU A 8 40.40 50.61 -3.57
CA LEU A 8 39.18 49.80 -3.67
C LEU A 8 39.33 48.36 -3.12
N SER A 9 40.55 47.82 -3.07
CA SER A 9 40.77 46.45 -2.57
C SER A 9 40.85 46.36 -1.03
N CYS A 10 41.19 47.45 -0.34
CA CYS A 10 41.20 47.49 1.13
C CYS A 10 39.82 47.78 1.74
N LEU A 11 38.88 48.37 0.99
CA LEU A 11 37.50 48.60 1.45
C LEU A 11 36.62 47.33 1.42
N PHE A 12 36.97 46.32 0.61
CA PHE A 12 36.26 45.03 0.59
C PHE A 12 36.73 44.04 1.68
N LEU A 13 37.95 44.17 2.22
CA LEU A 13 38.46 43.30 3.29
C LEU A 13 38.10 43.78 4.71
N CYS A 14 37.84 45.08 4.92
CA CYS A 14 37.46 45.60 6.24
C CYS A 14 35.94 45.49 6.55
N MET A 15 35.09 45.17 5.57
CA MET A 15 33.64 45.04 5.80
C MET A 15 33.18 43.63 6.20
N MET A 16 33.93 42.57 5.86
CA MET A 16 33.54 41.18 6.13
C MET A 16 33.42 40.82 7.63
N PRO A 17 34.38 41.16 8.52
CA PRO A 17 34.23 40.83 9.94
C PRO A 17 33.07 41.58 10.61
N SER A 18 32.78 42.83 10.18
CA SER A 18 31.66 43.62 10.72
C SER A 18 30.29 43.01 10.37
N ARG A 19 30.15 42.44 9.17
CA ARG A 19 28.92 41.83 8.70
C ARG A 19 28.64 40.50 9.40
N ALA A 20 29.64 39.63 9.53
CA ALA A 20 29.51 38.36 10.25
C ALA A 20 29.15 38.56 11.73
N GLN A 21 29.80 39.53 12.38
CA GLN A 21 29.50 39.90 13.77
C GLN A 21 28.06 40.41 13.93
N THR A 22 27.55 41.15 12.94
CA THR A 22 26.15 41.62 12.91
C THR A 22 25.16 40.46 12.70
N GLU A 23 25.49 39.48 11.86
CA GLU A 23 24.67 38.30 11.62
C GLU A 23 24.57 37.41 12.86
N TYR A 24 25.67 37.17 13.58
CA TYR A 24 25.65 36.38 14.82
C TYR A 24 24.83 37.04 15.93
N HIS A 25 24.95 38.35 16.09
CA HIS A 25 24.08 39.10 17.01
C HIS A 25 22.61 38.95 16.65
N THR A 26 22.27 39.07 15.36
CA THR A 26 20.90 38.89 14.86
C THR A 26 20.37 37.47 15.14
N ILE A 27 21.20 36.44 14.98
CA ILE A 27 20.83 35.03 15.25
C ILE A 27 20.60 34.83 16.75
N MET A 28 21.51 35.30 17.61
CA MET A 28 21.37 35.22 19.07
C MET A 28 20.12 35.95 19.55
N GLU A 29 19.81 37.11 18.98
CA GLU A 29 18.61 37.87 19.31
C GLU A 29 17.32 37.09 19.02
N ARG A 30 17.28 36.37 17.91
CA ARG A 30 16.14 35.52 17.54
C ARG A 30 16.01 34.31 18.46
N ILE A 31 17.13 33.70 18.83
CA ILE A 31 17.16 32.60 19.81
C ILE A 31 16.63 33.12 21.16
N ARG A 32 17.14 34.25 21.64
CA ARG A 32 16.69 34.91 22.88
C ARG A 32 15.19 35.20 22.85
N THR A 33 14.69 35.79 21.76
CA THR A 33 13.27 36.07 21.58
C THR A 33 12.43 34.79 21.65
N ASP A 34 12.84 33.71 20.99
CA ASP A 34 12.13 32.43 21.03
C ASP A 34 12.14 31.81 22.44
N GLN A 35 13.27 31.84 23.14
CA GLN A 35 13.39 31.35 24.52
C GLN A 35 12.51 32.14 25.50
N LEU A 36 12.46 33.47 25.38
CA LEU A 36 11.60 34.31 26.22
C LEU A 36 10.11 34.06 25.91
N ALA A 37 9.74 33.87 24.64
CA ALA A 37 8.37 33.57 24.23
C ALA A 37 7.87 32.20 24.74
N MET A 38 8.77 31.28 25.12
CA MET A 38 8.39 30.00 25.75
C MET A 38 7.89 30.18 27.20
N VAL A 39 8.10 31.34 27.83
CA VAL A 39 7.55 31.65 29.15
C VAL A 39 6.07 31.99 29.03
N SER A 40 5.20 30.98 29.19
CA SER A 40 3.75 31.15 29.07
C SER A 40 3.12 31.89 30.26
N ASN A 41 3.75 31.85 31.44
CA ASN A 41 3.29 32.55 32.63
C ASN A 41 4.49 33.02 33.49
N VAL A 42 4.68 34.33 33.55
CA VAL A 42 5.80 34.95 34.27
C VAL A 42 5.65 34.82 35.79
N THR A 43 4.42 34.88 36.32
CA THR A 43 4.18 34.68 37.76
C THR A 43 4.56 33.27 38.20
N THR A 44 4.25 32.25 37.40
CA THR A 44 4.67 30.87 37.67
C THR A 44 6.19 30.73 37.63
N LEU A 45 6.85 31.39 36.66
CA LEU A 45 8.31 31.43 36.58
C LEU A 45 8.92 32.06 37.85
N ASP A 46 8.46 33.24 38.24
CA ASP A 46 8.96 33.97 39.42
C ASP A 46 8.76 33.19 40.73
N ASN A 47 7.61 32.54 40.91
CA ASN A 47 7.35 31.68 42.06
C ASN A 47 8.30 30.47 42.08
N GLY A 48 8.57 29.87 40.92
CA GLY A 48 9.52 28.78 40.77
C GLY A 48 10.96 29.22 41.06
N VAL A 49 11.34 30.41 40.60
CA VAL A 49 12.65 31.04 40.88
C VAL A 49 12.81 31.28 42.37
N THR A 50 11.81 31.91 43.01
CA THR A 50 11.82 32.17 44.46
C THR A 50 11.99 30.88 45.27
N SER A 51 11.23 29.83 44.92
CA SER A 51 11.30 28.53 45.61
C SER A 51 12.65 27.85 45.45
N THR A 52 13.23 27.94 44.25
CA THR A 52 14.52 27.32 43.93
C THR A 52 15.69 28.11 44.50
N LEU A 53 15.57 29.43 44.57
CA LEU A 53 16.58 30.32 45.16
C LEU A 53 16.68 30.11 46.67
N ALA A 54 15.57 29.81 47.35
CA ALA A 54 15.54 29.55 48.79
C ALA A 54 16.36 28.31 49.22
N THR A 55 16.60 27.36 48.31
CA THR A 55 17.36 26.12 48.58
C THR A 55 18.75 26.11 47.96
N LEU A 56 19.16 27.22 47.32
CA LEU A 56 20.48 27.37 46.72
C LEU A 56 21.54 27.46 47.82
N GLN A 57 22.57 26.62 47.74
CA GLN A 57 23.71 26.67 48.65
C GLN A 57 24.68 27.78 48.27
N THR A 58 25.50 28.21 49.23
CA THR A 58 26.51 29.27 49.04
C THR A 58 27.52 28.97 47.95
N ASN A 59 27.80 27.68 47.70
CA ASN A 59 28.70 27.23 46.63
C ASN A 59 28.04 27.19 45.23
N GLY A 60 26.75 27.53 45.09
CA GLY A 60 26.02 27.49 43.82
C GLY A 60 25.29 26.18 43.52
N SER A 61 25.42 25.17 44.39
CA SER A 61 24.79 23.86 44.21
C SER A 61 23.42 23.75 44.88
N TRP A 62 22.72 22.65 44.59
CA TRP A 62 21.49 22.27 45.29
C TRP A 62 21.63 20.88 45.91
N PRO A 63 21.20 20.68 47.16
CA PRO A 63 21.41 19.42 47.90
C PRO A 63 20.63 18.23 47.32
N ASP A 64 19.54 18.49 46.60
CA ASP A 64 18.69 17.46 46.00
C ASP A 64 19.16 17.03 44.60
N VAL A 65 20.26 17.60 44.09
CA VAL A 65 20.84 17.25 42.79
C VAL A 65 22.11 16.42 43.01
N ASN A 66 22.20 15.28 42.31
CA ASN A 66 23.42 14.48 42.29
C ASN A 66 24.32 14.91 41.13
N TYR A 67 25.53 15.39 41.45
CA TYR A 67 26.53 15.87 40.48
C TYR A 67 27.62 14.85 40.14
N THR A 68 27.63 13.70 40.81
CA THR A 68 28.58 12.62 40.48
C THR A 68 28.23 11.96 39.15
N TYR A 69 29.20 11.26 38.56
CA TYR A 69 28.96 10.48 37.34
C TYR A 69 27.78 9.52 37.54
N SER A 70 26.77 9.64 36.68
CA SER A 70 25.62 8.73 36.72
C SER A 70 25.86 7.56 35.77
N SER A 71 25.80 6.33 36.31
CA SER A 71 25.74 5.07 35.55
C SER A 71 24.31 4.59 35.27
N THR A 72 23.30 5.35 35.73
CA THR A 72 21.87 5.01 35.60
C THR A 72 21.04 6.25 35.26
N THR A 73 20.23 6.79 36.17
CA THR A 73 19.39 7.96 35.91
C THR A 73 20.21 9.23 36.08
N TYR A 74 20.25 10.08 35.05
CA TYR A 74 20.94 11.36 35.10
C TYR A 74 20.01 12.44 35.69
N THR A 75 20.40 13.01 36.84
CA THR A 75 19.61 14.04 37.54
C THR A 75 20.30 15.40 37.58
N ALA A 76 21.57 15.49 37.20
CA ALA A 76 22.30 16.76 37.21
C ALA A 76 21.73 17.79 36.22
N ASN A 77 21.02 17.37 35.17
CA ASN A 77 20.30 18.28 34.26
C ASN A 77 19.29 19.20 34.98
N VAL A 78 18.81 18.81 36.16
CA VAL A 78 17.95 19.66 37.01
C VAL A 78 18.68 20.96 37.38
N HIS A 79 19.99 20.92 37.62
CA HIS A 79 20.79 22.13 37.89
C HIS A 79 20.70 23.12 36.73
N LEU A 80 21.05 22.71 35.50
CA LEU A 80 20.98 23.59 34.34
C LEU A 80 19.55 24.06 34.03
N THR A 81 18.54 23.23 34.30
CA THR A 81 17.13 23.63 34.17
C THR A 81 16.77 24.77 35.12
N ARG A 82 17.22 24.68 36.39
CA ARG A 82 17.02 25.74 37.39
C ARG A 82 17.74 27.02 37.01
N VAL A 83 18.99 26.91 36.58
CA VAL A 83 19.78 28.06 36.10
C VAL A 83 19.13 28.70 34.88
N LYS A 84 18.63 27.91 33.91
CA LYS A 84 17.89 28.43 32.76
C LYS A 84 16.65 29.21 33.19
N ASN A 85 15.88 28.72 34.16
CA ASN A 85 14.74 29.45 34.71
C ASN A 85 15.17 30.76 35.39
N PHE A 86 16.27 30.75 36.15
CA PHE A 86 16.83 31.98 36.72
C PHE A 86 17.17 32.99 35.63
N VAL A 87 17.86 32.56 34.57
CA VAL A 87 18.26 33.42 33.46
C VAL A 87 17.05 33.94 32.68
N LEU A 88 16.01 33.12 32.48
CA LEU A 88 14.75 33.54 31.87
C LEU A 88 14.07 34.64 32.69
N ALA A 89 13.94 34.46 34.01
CA ALA A 89 13.34 35.47 34.89
C ALA A 89 14.17 36.75 34.94
N TYR A 90 15.49 36.60 35.04
CA TYR A 90 16.43 37.72 35.00
C TYR A 90 16.32 38.54 33.71
N SER A 91 16.02 37.89 32.58
CA SER A 91 15.98 38.51 31.24
C SER A 91 14.58 38.97 30.80
N HIS A 92 13.51 38.52 31.46
CA HIS A 92 12.14 38.80 31.05
C HIS A 92 11.63 40.10 31.68
N THR A 93 11.28 41.09 30.87
CA THR A 93 10.92 42.46 31.33
C THR A 93 9.73 42.52 32.30
N ALA A 94 8.79 41.56 32.21
CA ALA A 94 7.66 41.46 33.11
C ALA A 94 7.95 40.70 34.43
N SER A 95 9.14 40.12 34.60
CA SER A 95 9.51 39.39 35.82
C SER A 95 9.86 40.36 36.95
N THR A 96 9.49 40.00 38.17
CA THR A 96 9.92 40.69 39.40
C THR A 96 11.44 40.57 39.65
N HIS A 97 12.11 39.65 38.97
CA HIS A 97 13.55 39.46 39.04
C HIS A 97 14.30 40.09 37.86
N TYR A 98 13.63 40.85 37.00
CA TYR A 98 14.23 41.48 35.84
C TYR A 98 15.45 42.31 36.24
N HIS A 99 16.62 41.93 35.71
CA HIS A 99 17.93 42.53 36.00
C HIS A 99 18.33 42.58 37.50
N SER A 100 17.78 41.70 38.34
CA SER A 100 18.12 41.63 39.76
C SER A 100 19.57 41.21 39.99
N THR A 101 20.36 42.05 40.68
CA THR A 101 21.75 41.72 41.06
C THR A 101 21.83 40.46 41.94
N THR A 102 20.85 40.26 42.83
CA THR A 102 20.77 39.06 43.67
C THR A 102 20.61 37.80 42.83
N LEU A 103 19.71 37.83 41.85
CA LEU A 103 19.51 36.68 40.96
C LEU A 103 20.70 36.46 40.03
N PHE A 104 21.35 37.53 39.55
CA PHE A 104 22.57 37.41 38.75
C PHE A 104 23.71 36.73 39.53
N ASN A 105 23.91 37.11 40.79
CA ASN A 105 24.93 36.48 41.64
C ASN A 105 24.65 34.98 41.85
N ALA A 106 23.38 34.60 42.00
CA ALA A 106 22.95 33.21 42.07
C ALA A 106 23.19 32.46 40.74
N ILE A 107 22.88 33.08 39.60
CA ILE A 107 23.20 32.52 38.26
C ILE A 107 24.70 32.27 38.13
N SER A 108 25.52 33.27 38.47
CA SER A 108 26.98 33.17 38.35
C SER A 108 27.56 32.12 39.30
N SER A 109 27.07 32.01 40.54
CA SER A 109 27.57 31.00 41.49
C SER A 109 27.16 29.60 41.06
N SER A 110 25.92 29.40 40.61
CA SER A 110 25.45 28.10 40.12
C SER A 110 26.21 27.64 38.88
N LEU A 111 26.41 28.52 37.91
CA LEU A 111 27.24 28.20 36.75
C LEU A 111 28.71 27.91 37.12
N GLY A 112 29.26 28.61 38.13
CA GLY A 112 30.59 28.31 38.67
C GLY A 112 30.67 26.92 39.31
N TYR A 113 29.62 26.50 40.02
CA TYR A 113 29.53 25.14 40.54
C TYR A 113 29.45 24.11 39.43
N TRP A 114 28.60 24.34 38.43
CA TRP A 114 28.48 23.46 37.26
C TRP A 114 29.83 23.29 36.54
N ASP A 115 30.55 24.39 36.34
CA ASP A 115 31.88 24.37 35.72
C ASP A 115 32.84 23.46 36.49
N THR A 116 32.87 23.61 37.81
CA THR A 116 33.78 22.85 38.68
C THR A 116 33.38 21.38 38.81
N ALA A 117 32.08 21.09 38.88
CA ALA A 117 31.56 19.75 39.10
C ALA A 117 31.57 18.88 37.82
N ASP A 118 31.43 19.50 36.64
CA ASP A 118 31.34 18.87 35.31
C ASP A 118 30.58 17.52 35.31
N PRO A 119 29.29 17.50 35.68
CA PRO A 119 28.56 16.25 35.87
C PRO A 119 28.30 15.54 34.55
N GLN A 120 28.69 14.26 34.47
CA GLN A 120 28.55 13.42 33.28
C GLN A 120 27.61 12.22 33.49
N SER A 121 27.07 11.70 32.38
CA SER A 121 26.22 10.50 32.33
C SER A 121 26.85 9.40 31.49
N TRP A 122 26.56 8.14 31.80
CA TRP A 122 26.80 7.03 30.87
C TRP A 122 26.01 7.18 29.56
N ASN A 123 24.85 7.84 29.62
CA ASN A 123 24.05 8.13 28.44
C ASN A 123 24.62 9.37 27.73
N TRP A 124 25.31 9.12 26.61
CA TRP A 124 26.01 10.14 25.82
C TRP A 124 25.13 11.33 25.42
N TYR A 125 23.81 11.12 25.26
CA TYR A 125 22.85 12.17 24.94
C TYR A 125 22.96 13.37 25.89
N HIS A 126 23.09 13.13 27.19
CA HIS A 126 23.17 14.24 28.14
C HIS A 126 24.44 15.06 27.95
N ASN A 127 25.56 14.36 27.73
CA ASN A 127 26.88 14.97 27.64
C ASN A 127 27.06 15.74 26.33
N GLN A 128 26.52 15.22 25.23
CA GLN A 128 26.79 15.71 23.87
C GLN A 128 25.63 16.48 23.25
N ILE A 129 24.43 16.47 23.84
CA ILE A 129 23.26 17.18 23.32
C ILE A 129 22.64 18.05 24.40
N SER A 130 22.07 17.45 25.46
CA SER A 130 21.19 18.23 26.36
C SER A 130 21.95 19.31 27.12
N ASN A 131 23.11 18.98 27.69
CA ASN A 131 23.87 19.95 28.48
C ASN A 131 24.50 21.04 27.60
N PRO A 132 25.18 20.71 26.47
CA PRO A 132 25.69 21.74 25.56
C PRO A 132 24.61 22.67 25.00
N GLN A 133 23.43 22.16 24.65
CA GLN A 133 22.32 23.01 24.19
C GLN A 133 21.83 23.96 25.30
N MET A 134 21.58 23.45 26.51
CA MET A 134 21.13 24.27 27.64
C MET A 134 22.16 25.34 28.01
N LEU A 135 23.45 24.99 28.02
CA LEU A 135 24.53 25.96 28.24
C LEU A 135 24.55 27.04 27.15
N GLY A 136 24.41 26.67 25.89
CA GLY A 136 24.33 27.62 24.78
C GLY A 136 23.16 28.58 24.91
N GLU A 137 21.97 28.08 25.27
CA GLU A 137 20.78 28.92 25.50
C GLU A 137 20.97 29.87 26.69
N ILE A 138 21.51 29.38 27.82
CA ILE A 138 21.82 30.19 29.00
C ILE A 138 22.80 31.31 28.63
N LEU A 139 23.90 30.99 27.96
CA LEU A 139 24.91 31.98 27.59
C LEU A 139 24.36 33.00 26.58
N ILE A 140 23.56 32.59 25.60
CA ILE A 140 22.93 33.50 24.64
C ILE A 140 21.97 34.47 25.33
N LEU A 141 21.16 34.00 26.28
CA LEU A 141 20.29 34.87 27.07
C LEU A 141 21.09 35.91 27.86
N LEU A 142 22.23 35.50 28.43
CA LEU A 142 23.12 36.37 29.20
C LEU A 142 23.92 37.37 28.35
N GLU A 143 24.08 37.19 27.04
CA GLU A 143 24.80 38.19 26.22
C GLU A 143 24.06 39.52 26.07
N ALA A 144 22.73 39.53 26.28
CA ALA A 144 21.94 40.76 26.30
C ALA A 144 21.76 41.33 27.73
N ALA A 145 22.33 40.68 28.75
CA ALA A 145 22.22 41.09 30.14
C ALA A 145 23.05 42.35 30.45
N PRO A 146 22.64 43.18 31.42
CA PRO A 146 23.43 44.32 31.88
C PRO A 146 24.65 43.90 32.70
N LEU A 147 24.66 42.69 33.27
CA LEU A 147 25.78 42.11 33.99
C LEU A 147 26.33 40.91 33.23
N SER A 148 27.65 40.76 33.20
CA SER A 148 28.35 39.70 32.46
C SER A 148 29.06 38.74 33.40
N LEU A 149 29.10 37.46 33.03
CA LEU A 149 29.92 36.46 33.71
C LEU A 149 31.40 36.83 33.63
N SER A 150 32.22 36.31 34.55
CA SER A 150 33.67 36.46 34.43
C SER A 150 34.17 35.81 33.13
N THR A 151 35.19 36.40 32.51
CA THR A 151 35.76 35.90 31.24
C THR A 151 36.20 34.45 31.36
N THR A 152 36.78 34.06 32.50
CA THR A 152 37.20 32.68 32.78
C THR A 152 36.02 31.72 32.82
N LEU A 153 34.98 32.02 33.61
CA LEU A 153 33.81 31.15 33.72
C LEU A 153 33.11 30.99 32.37
N ARG A 154 32.92 32.10 31.64
CA ARG A 154 32.35 32.08 30.28
C ARG A 154 33.17 31.19 29.34
N SER A 155 34.50 31.32 29.36
CA SER A 155 35.39 30.50 28.52
C SER A 155 35.32 29.01 28.87
N ASN A 156 35.28 28.67 30.15
CA ASN A 156 35.19 27.28 30.58
C ASN A 156 33.87 26.62 30.16
N LEU A 157 32.74 27.32 30.34
CA LEU A 157 31.43 26.83 29.90
C LEU A 157 31.36 26.63 28.39
N LEU A 158 31.96 27.52 27.59
CA LEU A 158 32.08 27.35 26.14
C LEU A 158 32.95 26.14 25.76
N SER A 159 34.00 25.87 26.54
CA SER A 159 34.81 24.65 26.39
C SER A 159 34.00 23.40 26.71
N GLN A 160 33.17 23.41 27.76
CA GLN A 160 32.29 22.29 28.10
C GLN A 160 31.22 22.01 27.03
N MET A 161 30.78 23.03 26.29
CA MET A 161 29.91 22.85 25.12
C MET A 161 30.60 22.10 23.95
N ASN A 162 31.92 21.93 23.97
CA ASN A 162 32.68 21.20 22.95
C ASN A 162 32.56 19.68 23.08
N ARG A 163 31.33 19.17 23.09
CA ARG A 163 31.02 17.74 23.22
C ARG A 163 30.14 17.31 22.06
N GLY A 164 30.43 16.13 21.51
CA GLY A 164 29.72 15.59 20.35
C GLY A 164 30.35 15.98 19.03
N ASN A 165 30.06 15.16 18.01
CA ASN A 165 30.48 15.37 16.63
C ASN A 165 29.26 15.18 15.72
N PRO A 166 28.70 16.24 15.12
CA PRO A 166 27.48 16.12 14.34
C PRO A 166 27.67 15.23 13.09
N ALA A 167 28.85 15.22 12.49
CA ALA A 167 29.18 14.37 11.35
C ALA A 167 29.08 12.87 11.67
N ALA A 168 29.31 12.48 12.93
CA ALA A 168 29.22 11.09 13.39
C ALA A 168 27.79 10.66 13.77
N GLN A 169 26.81 11.56 13.67
CA GLN A 169 25.41 11.31 14.04
C GLN A 169 24.52 11.25 12.80
N THR A 170 23.29 10.77 12.96
CA THR A 170 22.25 10.74 11.91
C THR A 170 20.92 11.34 12.41
N GLY A 171 20.05 11.74 11.48
CA GLY A 171 18.69 12.22 11.79
C GLY A 171 18.63 13.31 12.86
N ALA A 172 17.72 13.15 13.83
CA ALA A 172 17.51 14.11 14.92
C ALA A 172 18.77 14.36 15.77
N ASN A 173 19.57 13.33 16.03
CA ASN A 173 20.81 13.48 16.82
C ASN A 173 21.84 14.38 16.12
N LYS A 174 21.95 14.28 14.79
CA LYS A 174 22.82 15.17 14.00
C LYS A 174 22.38 16.62 14.16
N LEU A 175 21.09 16.88 13.97
CA LEU A 175 20.50 18.20 14.10
C LEU A 175 20.67 18.79 15.51
N ASP A 176 20.50 17.97 16.55
CA ASP A 176 20.64 18.40 17.93
C ASP A 176 22.09 18.75 18.29
N VAL A 177 23.07 17.96 17.85
CA VAL A 177 24.49 18.30 18.03
C VAL A 177 24.84 19.56 17.21
N ALA A 178 24.40 19.62 15.96
CA ALA A 178 24.62 20.78 15.10
C ALA A 178 24.02 22.08 15.67
N THR A 179 22.89 21.98 16.39
CA THR A 179 22.23 23.11 17.04
C THR A 179 23.14 23.81 18.05
N HIS A 180 23.79 23.07 18.97
CA HIS A 180 24.69 23.72 19.94
C HIS A 180 26.03 24.14 19.32
N PHE A 181 26.41 23.58 18.16
CA PHE A 181 27.52 24.11 17.34
C PHE A 181 27.18 25.51 16.82
N ILE A 182 25.96 25.72 16.30
CA ILE A 182 25.49 27.05 15.86
C ILE A 182 25.45 28.04 17.03
N TYR A 183 24.96 27.61 18.21
CA TYR A 183 24.94 28.45 19.41
C TYR A 183 26.34 28.88 19.81
N ARG A 184 27.27 27.93 19.89
CA ARG A 184 28.66 28.19 20.25
C ARG A 184 29.35 29.07 19.22
N ALA A 185 29.11 28.85 17.93
CA ALA A 185 29.65 29.67 16.85
C ALA A 185 29.21 31.14 16.95
N CYS A 186 27.95 31.39 17.35
CA CYS A 186 27.49 32.75 17.61
C CYS A 186 28.22 33.37 18.81
N LEU A 187 28.36 32.62 19.91
CA LEU A 187 29.00 33.07 21.15
C LEU A 187 30.51 33.29 20.99
N THR A 188 31.17 32.60 20.07
CA THR A 188 32.62 32.74 19.81
C THR A 188 32.94 33.53 18.55
N ALA A 189 31.93 33.99 17.82
CA ALA A 189 32.06 34.60 16.49
C ALA A 189 32.90 33.77 15.51
N ASP A 190 32.75 32.44 15.52
CA ASP A 190 33.54 31.50 14.72
C ASP A 190 32.79 31.09 13.44
N SER A 191 33.25 31.56 12.29
CA SER A 191 32.63 31.28 10.99
C SER A 191 32.82 29.85 10.50
N VAL A 192 33.91 29.19 10.88
CA VAL A 192 34.17 27.79 10.47
C VAL A 192 33.25 26.87 11.26
N LEU A 193 33.11 27.13 12.57
CA LEU A 193 32.17 26.41 13.42
C LEU A 193 30.72 26.66 12.99
N MET A 194 30.37 27.90 12.62
CA MET A 194 29.04 28.23 12.09
C MET A 194 28.76 27.43 10.82
N GLN A 195 29.67 27.47 9.83
CA GLN A 195 29.48 26.76 8.57
C GLN A 195 29.31 25.25 8.78
N THR A 196 30.11 24.66 9.67
CA THR A 196 30.00 23.24 10.05
C THR A 196 28.66 22.93 10.70
N GLY A 197 28.22 23.77 11.66
CA GLY A 197 26.93 23.60 12.32
C GLY A 197 25.77 23.71 11.34
N VAL A 198 25.78 24.69 10.45
CA VAL A 198 24.72 24.90 9.45
C VAL A 198 24.67 23.75 8.44
N SER A 199 25.82 23.32 7.90
CA SER A 199 25.85 22.24 6.91
C SER A 199 25.35 20.93 7.50
N GLU A 200 25.74 20.61 8.73
CA GLU A 200 25.31 19.39 9.40
C GLU A 200 23.85 19.47 9.87
N ALA A 201 23.36 20.65 10.28
CA ALA A 201 21.97 20.85 10.64
C ALA A 201 21.05 20.57 9.44
N PHE A 202 21.35 21.12 8.26
CA PHE A 202 20.49 20.94 7.08
C PHE A 202 20.81 19.68 6.25
N TYR A 203 21.89 18.95 6.55
CA TYR A 203 22.24 17.70 5.85
C TYR A 203 21.07 16.70 5.71
N PRO A 204 20.21 16.50 6.73
CA PRO A 204 19.07 15.60 6.63
C PRO A 204 17.99 16.06 5.65
N ILE A 205 18.02 17.32 5.18
CA ILE A 205 17.16 17.84 4.11
C ILE A 205 17.69 17.35 2.75
N SER A 206 17.66 16.04 2.54
CA SER A 206 18.07 15.36 1.31
C SER A 206 17.26 14.08 1.11
N LEU A 207 17.12 13.65 -0.15
CA LEU A 207 16.50 12.36 -0.47
C LEU A 207 17.51 11.24 -0.25
N THR A 208 17.08 10.15 0.37
CA THR A 208 17.94 9.00 0.69
C THR A 208 17.23 7.66 0.48
N THR A 209 18.01 6.58 0.53
CA THR A 209 17.51 5.21 0.63
C THR A 209 17.73 4.59 2.02
N GLN A 210 18.39 5.32 2.93
CA GLN A 210 18.57 4.99 4.34
C GLN A 210 17.51 5.71 5.19
N GLU A 211 17.69 5.80 6.50
CA GLU A 211 16.82 6.61 7.38
C GLU A 211 16.79 8.09 6.94
N GLY A 212 15.61 8.72 7.00
CA GLY A 212 15.37 10.10 6.57
C GLY A 212 14.25 10.22 5.53
N MET A 213 14.28 11.32 4.75
CA MET A 213 13.33 11.56 3.67
C MET A 213 13.62 10.65 2.47
N GLN A 214 12.63 9.88 2.05
CA GLN A 214 12.73 8.94 0.95
C GLN A 214 12.37 9.61 -0.38
N HIS A 215 12.74 8.98 -1.50
CA HIS A 215 12.47 9.48 -2.86
C HIS A 215 10.97 9.59 -3.24
N ASP A 216 10.07 8.97 -2.46
CA ASP A 216 8.62 9.14 -2.56
C ASP A 216 8.08 10.20 -1.59
N LEU A 217 8.97 10.96 -0.93
CA LEU A 217 8.70 11.93 0.13
C LEU A 217 8.14 11.33 1.44
N SER A 218 8.18 10.02 1.62
CA SER A 218 7.94 9.46 2.95
C SER A 218 9.12 9.74 3.89
N TYR A 219 8.95 9.48 5.19
CA TYR A 219 10.02 9.57 6.19
C TYR A 219 10.17 8.24 6.93
N GLN A 220 11.41 7.77 7.07
CA GLN A 220 11.75 6.52 7.74
C GLN A 220 12.77 6.71 8.87
N GLN A 221 12.62 5.95 9.96
CA GLN A 221 13.56 5.95 11.09
C GLN A 221 13.55 4.59 11.81
N HIS A 222 14.68 4.20 12.41
CA HIS A 222 14.97 2.88 12.93
C HIS A 222 14.95 1.83 11.82
N GLY A 223 15.77 2.06 10.80
CA GLY A 223 15.71 1.34 9.52
C GLY A 223 14.50 1.78 8.68
N PRO A 224 14.00 0.92 7.76
CA PRO A 224 12.95 1.29 6.81
C PRO A 224 11.54 1.19 7.43
N GLN A 225 11.35 1.78 8.61
CA GLN A 225 10.06 1.87 9.29
C GLN A 225 9.41 3.22 9.01
N LEU A 226 8.14 3.22 8.61
CA LEU A 226 7.34 4.43 8.41
C LEU A 226 7.25 5.28 9.70
N TYR A 227 7.70 6.53 9.61
CA TYR A 227 7.79 7.46 10.75
C TYR A 227 7.48 8.92 10.35
N MET A 228 6.42 9.14 9.55
CA MET A 228 6.00 10.49 9.11
C MET A 228 5.75 11.44 10.29
N PHE A 229 5.26 10.93 11.41
CA PHE A 229 5.19 11.64 12.69
C PHE A 229 6.00 10.92 13.75
N GLY A 230 6.23 11.56 14.91
CA GLY A 230 7.20 11.06 15.88
C GLY A 230 8.57 11.57 15.49
N TYR A 231 9.43 10.72 14.93
CA TYR A 231 10.70 11.19 14.40
C TYR A 231 10.55 12.21 13.25
N GLY A 232 9.58 12.04 12.35
CA GLY A 232 9.29 13.06 11.33
C GLY A 232 8.83 14.40 11.92
N PHE A 233 8.09 14.41 13.03
CA PHE A 233 7.72 15.64 13.75
C PHE A 233 8.94 16.32 14.39
N VAL A 234 9.85 15.54 14.98
CA VAL A 234 11.11 16.04 15.55
C VAL A 234 11.99 16.65 14.45
N PHE A 235 12.14 15.96 13.32
CA PHE A 235 12.86 16.46 12.14
C PHE A 235 12.28 17.78 11.66
N VAL A 236 11.00 17.84 11.29
CA VAL A 236 10.37 19.07 10.78
C VAL A 236 10.49 20.22 11.78
N GLY A 237 10.22 19.96 13.06
CA GLY A 237 10.29 20.98 14.11
C GLY A 237 11.70 21.54 14.29
N GLY A 238 12.72 20.67 14.27
CA GLY A 238 14.10 21.07 14.42
C GLY A 238 14.62 21.86 13.21
N GLU A 239 14.34 21.40 11.99
CA GLU A 239 14.77 22.08 10.76
C GLU A 239 14.14 23.47 10.62
N VAL A 240 12.83 23.56 10.88
CA VAL A 240 12.11 24.85 10.90
C VAL A 240 12.71 25.79 11.94
N LYS A 241 13.06 25.29 13.14
CA LYS A 241 13.64 26.10 14.21
C LYS A 241 14.98 26.72 13.75
N ILE A 242 15.90 25.90 13.25
CA ILE A 242 17.22 26.39 12.78
C ILE A 242 17.07 27.32 11.58
N ALA A 243 16.29 26.94 10.56
CA ALA A 243 16.05 27.78 9.40
C ALA A 243 15.42 29.14 9.79
N TYR A 244 14.51 29.15 10.76
CA TYR A 244 13.91 30.38 11.27
C TYR A 244 14.95 31.28 11.96
N TYR A 245 15.88 30.74 12.74
CA TYR A 245 16.95 31.54 13.35
C TYR A 245 17.90 32.15 12.31
N LEU A 246 18.20 31.43 11.23
CA LEU A 246 19.14 31.84 10.19
C LEU A 246 18.53 32.73 9.08
N ARG A 247 17.21 32.97 9.10
CA ARG A 247 16.51 33.68 8.01
C ARG A 247 17.12 35.05 7.67
N GLY A 248 17.34 35.34 6.38
CA GLY A 248 17.89 36.63 5.95
C GLY A 248 19.35 36.89 6.35
N THR A 249 20.10 35.89 6.83
CA THR A 249 21.57 35.93 6.94
C THR A 249 22.20 35.18 5.76
N SER A 250 23.53 35.22 5.61
CA SER A 250 24.26 34.39 4.65
C SER A 250 24.12 32.88 4.86
N TYR A 251 23.57 32.44 5.99
CA TYR A 251 23.39 31.04 6.36
C TYR A 251 21.94 30.54 6.19
N ALA A 252 21.06 31.34 5.59
CA ALA A 252 19.65 31.01 5.46
C ALA A 252 19.41 29.76 4.58
N LEU A 253 18.51 28.87 5.04
CA LEU A 253 17.98 27.78 4.21
C LEU A 253 17.29 28.37 2.98
N SER A 254 17.76 28.01 1.78
CA SER A 254 17.31 28.61 0.53
C SER A 254 17.49 27.66 -0.65
N GLY A 255 17.06 28.09 -1.85
CA GLY A 255 17.24 27.34 -3.09
C GLY A 255 16.56 25.96 -3.08
N SER A 256 17.19 24.97 -3.71
CA SER A 256 16.64 23.62 -3.87
C SER A 256 16.37 22.91 -2.54
N GLN A 257 17.16 23.19 -1.50
CA GLN A 257 17.00 22.56 -0.20
C GLN A 257 15.75 23.06 0.53
N LEU A 258 15.47 24.38 0.48
CA LEU A 258 14.19 24.92 0.96
C LEU A 258 13.00 24.37 0.17
N SER A 259 13.12 24.30 -1.16
CA SER A 259 12.06 23.74 -2.01
C SER A 259 11.76 22.28 -1.67
N LEU A 260 12.79 21.44 -1.51
CA LEU A 260 12.64 20.04 -1.12
C LEU A 260 11.96 19.91 0.26
N PHE A 261 12.39 20.70 1.24
CA PHE A 261 11.79 20.69 2.57
C PHE A 261 10.33 21.14 2.54
N SER A 262 10.04 22.22 1.80
CA SER A 262 8.68 22.73 1.58
C SER A 262 7.78 21.67 0.92
N ASP A 263 8.27 20.98 -0.11
CA ASP A 263 7.55 19.92 -0.80
C ASP A 263 7.29 18.72 0.11
N PHE A 264 8.27 18.27 0.88
CA PHE A 264 8.08 17.24 1.90
C PHE A 264 6.98 17.65 2.90
N VAL A 265 7.04 18.88 3.43
CA VAL A 265 6.06 19.36 4.41
C VAL A 265 4.65 19.41 3.81
N ARG A 266 4.48 20.05 2.64
CA ARG A 266 3.16 20.28 2.02
C ARG A 266 2.55 19.02 1.38
N ASN A 267 3.38 18.20 0.74
CA ASN A 267 2.91 17.12 -0.12
C ASN A 267 3.01 15.73 0.53
N ALA A 268 3.66 15.60 1.68
CA ALA A 268 3.73 14.33 2.41
C ALA A 268 3.39 14.48 3.90
N TYR A 269 4.14 15.30 4.66
CA TYR A 269 3.97 15.44 6.11
C TYR A 269 2.57 15.92 6.51
N LEU A 270 2.05 16.97 5.89
CA LEU A 270 0.69 17.45 6.16
C LEU A 270 -0.39 16.53 5.57
N LYS A 271 -0.04 15.66 4.62
CA LYS A 271 -0.96 14.72 3.94
C LYS A 271 -1.22 13.46 4.75
N VAL A 272 -0.62 13.28 5.91
CA VAL A 272 -1.00 12.20 6.86
C VAL A 272 -1.91 12.70 7.99
N MET A 273 -2.45 13.92 7.85
CA MET A 273 -3.30 14.56 8.86
C MET A 273 -4.72 14.80 8.35
N ARG A 274 -5.71 14.67 9.24
CA ARG A 274 -7.07 15.18 9.08
C ARG A 274 -7.37 16.20 10.19
N GLY A 275 -7.53 17.46 9.82
CA GLY A 275 -7.58 18.55 10.80
C GLY A 275 -6.26 18.63 11.56
N ARG A 276 -6.31 18.43 12.89
CA ARG A 276 -5.12 18.35 13.76
C ARG A 276 -4.66 16.94 14.10
N TYR A 277 -5.35 15.93 13.59
CA TYR A 277 -5.13 14.54 13.98
C TYR A 277 -4.34 13.81 12.90
N ILE A 278 -3.30 13.09 13.30
CA ILE A 278 -2.52 12.24 12.38
C ILE A 278 -3.15 10.87 12.22
N ASP A 279 -2.81 10.19 11.13
CA ASP A 279 -2.99 8.74 11.00
C ASP A 279 -2.31 8.00 12.17
N PHE A 280 -3.03 7.11 12.86
CA PHE A 280 -2.48 6.38 14.02
C PHE A 280 -1.26 5.51 13.66
N SER A 281 -1.11 5.12 12.40
CA SER A 281 -0.12 4.16 11.94
C SER A 281 1.25 4.80 11.61
N VAL A 282 1.37 6.12 11.62
CA VAL A 282 2.56 6.84 11.11
C VAL A 282 3.50 7.38 12.20
N ASN A 283 3.21 7.08 13.47
CA ASN A 283 3.92 7.60 14.65
C ASN A 283 4.65 6.52 15.47
N GLY A 284 4.89 5.35 14.85
CA GLY A 284 5.57 4.20 15.45
C GLY A 284 5.06 3.83 16.84
N ARG A 285 5.97 3.62 17.79
CA ARG A 285 5.61 3.22 19.16
C ARG A 285 4.83 4.28 19.94
N SER A 286 4.86 5.53 19.50
CA SER A 286 4.16 6.65 20.17
C SER A 286 2.65 6.50 20.14
N ILE A 287 2.09 5.60 19.31
CA ILE A 287 0.67 5.20 19.37
C ILE A 287 0.23 4.80 20.79
N SER A 288 1.17 4.34 21.62
CA SER A 288 0.92 3.93 23.01
C SER A 288 1.01 5.08 24.03
N ARG A 289 1.18 6.33 23.59
CA ARG A 289 1.23 7.53 24.44
C ARG A 289 -0.11 8.27 24.43
N VAL A 290 -0.47 8.85 25.57
CA VAL A 290 -1.67 9.70 25.69
C VAL A 290 -1.57 10.90 24.72
N ASN A 291 -2.67 11.23 24.05
CA ASN A 291 -2.80 12.36 23.12
C ASN A 291 -1.86 12.31 21.89
N ASN A 292 -1.29 11.16 21.55
CA ASN A 292 -0.30 11.07 20.46
C ASN A 292 -0.83 11.49 19.08
N MET A 293 -2.13 11.41 18.85
CA MET A 293 -2.72 11.77 17.56
C MET A 293 -2.91 13.29 17.41
N GLY A 294 -3.09 14.03 18.50
CA GLY A 294 -3.38 15.47 18.45
C GLY A 294 -2.10 16.30 18.28
N GLN A 295 -1.89 16.87 17.10
CA GLN A 295 -0.64 17.53 16.71
C GLN A 295 -0.81 19.04 16.51
N SER A 296 -1.40 19.72 17.50
CA SER A 296 -1.63 21.19 17.44
C SER A 296 -0.34 22.01 17.31
N GLY A 297 0.79 21.47 17.81
CA GLY A 297 2.12 22.10 17.70
C GLY A 297 2.61 22.32 16.28
N VAL A 298 2.08 21.57 15.29
CA VAL A 298 2.43 21.74 13.87
C VAL A 298 2.08 23.16 13.39
N ALA A 299 1.04 23.80 13.92
CA ALA A 299 0.68 25.17 13.54
C ALA A 299 1.81 26.19 13.80
N SER A 300 2.57 26.02 14.89
CA SER A 300 3.73 26.86 15.20
C SER A 300 4.87 26.62 14.21
N GLN A 301 5.13 25.36 13.84
CA GLN A 301 6.12 25.00 12.82
C GLN A 301 5.75 25.64 11.47
N LEU A 302 4.48 25.54 11.06
CA LEU A 302 4.02 26.13 9.80
C LEU A 302 4.06 27.66 9.80
N THR A 303 3.80 28.31 10.95
CA THR A 303 3.91 29.76 11.07
C THR A 303 5.35 30.23 10.81
N LYS A 304 6.33 29.52 11.37
CA LYS A 304 7.75 29.79 11.14
C LYS A 304 8.15 29.46 9.69
N LEU A 305 7.71 28.33 9.15
CA LEU A 305 8.01 27.93 7.77
C LEU A 305 7.40 28.89 6.74
N LYS A 306 6.18 29.39 6.96
CA LYS A 306 5.53 30.42 6.14
C LYS A 306 6.37 31.69 6.00
N ALA A 307 7.12 32.08 7.04
CA ALA A 307 8.01 33.23 6.99
C ALA A 307 9.29 32.98 6.17
N LEU A 308 9.65 31.71 5.95
CA LEU A 308 10.80 31.28 5.15
C LEU A 308 10.39 31.05 3.69
N ASP A 309 9.24 30.42 3.48
CA ASP A 309 8.72 29.99 2.20
C ASP A 309 7.49 30.79 1.78
N THR A 310 7.76 32.02 1.35
CA THR A 310 6.73 33.00 1.00
C THR A 310 5.94 32.63 -0.25
N ALA A 311 6.44 31.71 -1.08
CA ALA A 311 5.76 31.23 -2.28
C ALA A 311 4.48 30.44 -1.96
N TYR A 312 4.38 29.85 -0.76
CA TYR A 312 3.28 28.95 -0.38
C TYR A 312 2.53 29.41 0.88
N THR A 313 2.56 30.71 1.21
CA THR A 313 1.89 31.27 2.40
C THR A 313 0.42 30.85 2.53
N ALA A 314 -0.34 30.89 1.43
CA ALA A 314 -1.75 30.49 1.42
C ALA A 314 -1.96 29.00 1.80
N ALA A 315 -1.08 28.11 1.35
CA ALA A 315 -1.17 26.68 1.69
C ALA A 315 -0.90 26.45 3.19
N TYR A 316 0.07 27.19 3.75
CA TYR A 316 0.36 27.15 5.18
C TYR A 316 -0.77 27.73 6.02
N ASP A 317 -1.36 28.86 5.62
CA ASP A 317 -2.50 29.45 6.33
C ASP A 317 -3.71 28.52 6.35
N GLN A 318 -3.99 27.85 5.23
CA GLN A 318 -5.07 26.86 5.17
C GLN A 318 -4.82 25.67 6.11
N ALA A 319 -3.58 25.16 6.16
CA ALA A 319 -3.21 24.08 7.07
C ALA A 319 -3.27 24.50 8.55
N ILE A 320 -2.73 25.67 8.88
CA ILE A 320 -2.80 26.26 10.22
C ILE A 320 -4.26 26.41 10.66
N ALA A 321 -5.13 26.93 9.78
CA ALA A 321 -6.54 27.14 10.09
C ALA A 321 -7.26 25.85 10.47
N ARG A 322 -6.99 24.75 9.73
CA ARG A 322 -7.50 23.39 10.03
C ARG A 322 -6.92 22.85 11.34
N ILE A 323 -5.62 22.97 11.56
CA ILE A 323 -4.95 22.44 12.77
C ILE A 323 -5.43 23.17 14.02
N GLN A 324 -5.64 24.48 13.95
CA GLN A 324 -6.12 25.30 15.07
C GLN A 324 -7.64 25.20 15.28
N ASN A 325 -8.36 24.43 14.46
CA ASN A 325 -9.83 24.32 14.47
C ASN A 325 -10.56 25.66 14.22
N SER A 326 -9.88 26.65 13.64
CA SER A 326 -10.54 27.88 13.16
C SER A 326 -11.35 27.65 11.88
N GLN A 327 -11.07 26.53 11.19
CA GLN A 327 -11.78 26.05 10.01
C GLN A 327 -12.00 24.54 10.13
N PRO A 328 -13.04 23.97 9.49
CA PRO A 328 -13.32 22.54 9.57
C PRO A 328 -12.20 21.71 8.90
N PRO A 329 -12.06 20.41 9.25
CA PRO A 329 -11.06 19.53 8.64
C PRO A 329 -11.11 19.44 7.11
N SER A 330 -12.26 19.74 6.51
CA SER A 330 -12.49 19.76 5.05
C SER A 330 -12.00 21.02 4.35
N TYR A 331 -11.69 22.09 5.10
CA TYR A 331 -11.39 23.41 4.55
C TYR A 331 -10.20 23.38 3.59
N MET A 332 -10.46 23.73 2.31
CA MET A 332 -9.45 23.80 1.26
C MET A 332 -8.60 22.52 1.11
N ILE A 333 -9.21 21.36 1.36
CA ILE A 333 -8.61 20.06 1.02
C ILE A 333 -8.91 19.76 -0.43
N THR A 334 -7.86 19.62 -1.25
CA THR A 334 -7.99 19.15 -2.62
C THR A 334 -7.98 17.62 -2.68
N PRO A 335 -8.79 16.99 -3.55
CA PRO A 335 -8.67 15.56 -3.85
C PRO A 335 -7.25 15.17 -4.23
N THR A 336 -6.65 14.22 -3.52
CA THR A 336 -5.31 13.69 -3.83
C THR A 336 -5.19 12.23 -3.41
N HIS A 337 -4.36 11.46 -4.11
CA HIS A 337 -3.99 10.10 -3.76
C HIS A 337 -2.48 9.90 -3.91
N THR A 338 -1.82 9.41 -2.88
CA THR A 338 -0.37 9.16 -2.91
C THR A 338 -0.07 7.77 -2.41
N HIS A 339 0.66 7.00 -3.21
CA HIS A 339 1.28 5.75 -2.79
C HIS A 339 2.77 5.98 -2.53
N PHE A 340 3.20 5.84 -1.29
CA PHE A 340 4.58 5.92 -0.84
C PHE A 340 5.26 4.55 -1.02
N TRP A 341 5.76 4.28 -2.22
CA TRP A 341 6.33 2.99 -2.62
C TRP A 341 7.55 2.55 -1.79
N ARG A 342 8.32 3.48 -1.21
CA ARG A 342 9.45 3.16 -0.34
C ARG A 342 9.02 2.71 1.05
N SER A 343 7.78 3.02 1.46
CA SER A 343 7.29 2.83 2.84
C SER A 343 6.03 2.01 2.98
N ASP A 344 5.57 1.38 1.89
CA ASP A 344 4.35 0.55 1.86
C ASP A 344 3.14 1.26 2.49
N TYR A 345 2.99 2.56 2.21
CA TYR A 345 1.96 3.40 2.80
C TYR A 345 1.19 4.17 1.72
N THR A 346 -0.11 4.29 1.90
CA THR A 346 -0.98 4.98 0.95
C THR A 346 -1.88 5.95 1.67
N VAL A 347 -2.03 7.14 1.11
CA VAL A 347 -2.98 8.15 1.58
C VAL A 347 -3.95 8.53 0.49
N HIS A 348 -5.20 8.74 0.88
CA HIS A 348 -6.25 9.20 -0.01
C HIS A 348 -7.05 10.30 0.69
N HIS A 349 -7.00 11.50 0.11
CA HIS A 349 -7.70 12.68 0.60
C HIS A 349 -8.85 13.04 -0.31
N ARG A 350 -9.95 13.39 0.31
CA ARG A 350 -11.07 14.10 -0.30
C ARG A 350 -11.51 15.23 0.64
N PRO A 351 -12.27 16.22 0.15
CA PRO A 351 -12.79 17.27 1.02
C PRO A 351 -13.49 16.69 2.26
N GLY A 352 -14.30 15.65 2.08
CA GLY A 352 -15.06 15.00 3.15
C GLY A 352 -14.24 14.14 4.11
N TYR A 353 -13.09 13.60 3.71
CA TYR A 353 -12.42 12.57 4.50
C TYR A 353 -10.93 12.35 4.17
N PHE A 354 -10.29 11.58 5.03
CA PHE A 354 -8.96 11.00 4.88
C PHE A 354 -9.02 9.48 5.06
N PHE A 355 -8.35 8.75 4.18
CA PHE A 355 -8.12 7.32 4.30
C PHE A 355 -6.62 7.04 4.21
N GLY A 356 -6.03 6.53 5.28
CA GLY A 356 -4.66 6.04 5.32
C GLY A 356 -4.61 4.52 5.32
N LEU A 357 -3.62 3.94 4.64
CA LEU A 357 -3.42 2.50 4.56
C LEU A 357 -1.94 2.17 4.75
N ARG A 358 -1.62 1.43 5.82
CA ARG A 358 -0.27 0.94 6.11
C ARG A 358 -0.16 -0.56 5.88
N ASN A 359 0.70 -0.91 4.92
CA ASN A 359 1.16 -2.27 4.66
C ASN A 359 2.60 -2.45 5.20
N VAL A 360 3.13 -3.65 4.98
CA VAL A 360 4.53 -4.00 5.19
C VAL A 360 4.96 -5.02 4.16
N SER A 361 6.24 -5.00 3.79
CA SER A 361 6.84 -5.93 2.83
C SER A 361 8.19 -6.42 3.32
N THR A 362 8.86 -7.25 2.53
CA THR A 362 10.27 -7.61 2.75
C THR A 362 11.23 -6.41 2.72
N ARG A 363 10.77 -5.23 2.28
CA ARG A 363 11.57 -4.00 2.17
C ARG A 363 11.37 -3.05 3.37
N THR A 364 10.28 -3.19 4.11
CA THR A 364 9.88 -2.24 5.17
C THR A 364 9.69 -2.94 6.49
N SER A 365 9.80 -2.17 7.58
CA SER A 365 9.64 -2.68 8.94
C SER A 365 8.19 -2.55 9.43
N LYS A 366 7.74 -3.59 10.12
CA LYS A 366 6.53 -3.59 10.96
C LYS A 366 6.65 -2.53 12.05
N SER A 367 5.51 -2.14 12.61
CA SER A 367 5.47 -1.22 13.76
C SER A 367 6.31 -1.74 14.92
N GLU A 368 7.20 -0.89 15.43
CA GLU A 368 8.14 -1.23 16.49
C GLU A 368 7.50 -1.26 17.88
N ASN A 369 8.16 -1.97 18.79
CA ASN A 369 8.10 -1.69 20.22
C ASN A 369 9.48 -1.20 20.68
N GLY A 370 9.58 -0.52 21.81
CA GLY A 370 10.88 -0.09 22.35
C GLY A 370 10.70 0.71 23.63
N ASN A 371 11.67 0.64 24.55
CA ASN A 371 11.60 1.27 25.88
C ASN A 371 10.32 0.95 26.68
N GLY A 372 9.75 -0.24 26.50
CA GLY A 372 8.49 -0.63 27.14
C GLY A 372 7.24 0.02 26.54
N GLU A 373 7.34 0.60 25.33
CA GLU A 373 6.23 1.23 24.60
C GLU A 373 5.69 0.33 23.48
N ASN A 374 4.41 0.49 23.14
CA ASN A 374 3.69 -0.24 22.08
C ASN A 374 3.69 -1.77 22.25
N LEU A 375 3.40 -2.23 23.46
CA LEU A 375 3.50 -3.63 23.86
C LEU A 375 2.52 -4.58 23.13
N LYS A 376 1.44 -4.05 22.55
CA LYS A 376 0.40 -4.82 21.85
C LYS A 376 0.31 -4.55 20.35
N GLY A 377 1.21 -3.73 19.79
CA GLY A 377 1.20 -3.27 18.39
C GLY A 377 1.52 -4.32 17.32
N TYR A 378 1.20 -5.58 17.57
CA TYR A 378 1.65 -6.72 16.78
C TYR A 378 1.13 -6.69 15.33
N TYR A 379 -0.11 -6.29 15.07
CA TYR A 379 -0.72 -6.31 13.73
C TYR A 379 -0.82 -4.94 13.02
N LEU A 380 -0.20 -3.88 13.55
CA LEU A 380 -0.35 -2.49 13.08
C LEU A 380 0.10 -2.21 11.62
N SER A 381 0.72 -3.17 10.94
CA SER A 381 1.27 -2.98 9.59
C SER A 381 0.70 -3.96 8.56
N GLU A 382 -0.32 -4.74 8.93
CA GLU A 382 -0.84 -5.85 8.12
C GLU A 382 -2.06 -5.43 7.27
N GLY A 383 -1.95 -4.26 6.61
CA GLY A 383 -3.06 -3.61 5.93
C GLY A 383 -3.96 -2.81 6.87
N ALA A 384 -3.34 -2.08 7.81
CA ALA A 384 -4.05 -1.25 8.76
C ALA A 384 -4.63 0.00 8.06
N THR A 385 -5.88 0.33 8.36
CA THR A 385 -6.62 1.43 7.71
C THR A 385 -7.06 2.49 8.72
N ASN A 386 -6.70 3.75 8.48
CA ASN A 386 -7.15 4.89 9.27
C ASN A 386 -8.23 5.65 8.49
N ILE A 387 -9.49 5.59 8.96
CA ILE A 387 -10.63 6.21 8.29
C ILE A 387 -11.10 7.42 9.11
N ALA A 388 -10.92 8.63 8.58
CA ALA A 388 -11.18 9.87 9.31
C ALA A 388 -12.03 10.88 8.53
N VAL A 389 -13.13 11.34 9.13
CA VAL A 389 -13.99 12.41 8.61
C VAL A 389 -13.74 13.69 9.42
N SER A 390 -13.88 13.58 10.75
CA SER A 390 -13.59 14.62 11.73
C SER A 390 -12.12 14.68 12.14
N GLY A 391 -11.41 13.54 12.06
CA GLY A 391 -10.03 13.37 12.50
C GLY A 391 -9.90 12.71 13.89
N SER A 392 -10.91 12.82 14.75
CA SER A 392 -10.84 12.32 16.13
C SER A 392 -11.36 10.89 16.31
N GLU A 393 -11.66 10.16 15.23
CA GLU A 393 -12.28 8.83 15.27
C GLU A 393 -11.50 7.80 16.11
N TYR A 394 -10.18 7.96 16.23
CA TYR A 394 -9.31 7.06 17.00
C TYR A 394 -8.61 7.75 18.18
N LEU A 395 -8.97 8.99 18.50
CA LEU A 395 -8.28 9.78 19.53
C LEU A 395 -8.32 9.07 20.88
N ASN A 396 -7.15 8.71 21.42
CA ASN A 396 -6.97 8.08 22.74
C ASN A 396 -7.66 6.72 22.94
N ILE A 397 -8.12 6.05 21.87
CA ILE A 397 -8.81 4.75 21.98
C ILE A 397 -7.88 3.57 22.34
N PHE A 398 -6.58 3.72 22.08
CA PHE A 398 -5.58 2.65 22.14
C PHE A 398 -5.52 1.79 23.43
N PRO A 399 -5.69 2.34 24.66
CA PRO A 399 -5.73 1.50 25.87
C PRO A 399 -6.93 0.54 25.91
N VAL A 400 -8.05 0.85 25.24
CA VAL A 400 -9.27 0.00 25.24
C VAL A 400 -9.43 -0.82 23.96
N TRP A 401 -8.53 -0.63 22.98
CA TRP A 401 -8.58 -1.28 21.68
C TRP A 401 -8.48 -2.80 21.81
N ASP A 402 -9.22 -3.50 20.97
CA ASP A 402 -8.95 -4.89 20.66
C ASP A 402 -7.81 -4.95 19.64
N TRP A 403 -6.60 -5.20 20.12
CA TRP A 403 -5.39 -5.20 19.30
C TRP A 403 -5.32 -6.36 18.29
N ALA A 404 -6.21 -7.36 18.39
CA ALA A 404 -6.37 -8.41 17.38
C ALA A 404 -7.35 -8.02 16.25
N ARG A 405 -7.97 -6.84 16.35
CA ARG A 405 -8.93 -6.27 15.39
C ARG A 405 -8.50 -4.86 14.95
N ILE A 406 -7.25 -4.71 14.55
CA ILE A 406 -6.79 -3.44 13.96
C ILE A 406 -7.59 -3.19 12.68
N PRO A 407 -8.17 -1.99 12.49
CA PRO A 407 -8.96 -1.68 11.29
C PRO A 407 -8.23 -2.06 10.01
N GLY A 408 -8.88 -2.78 9.09
CA GLY A 408 -8.34 -3.20 7.79
C GLY A 408 -7.59 -4.53 7.77
N THR A 409 -7.07 -5.03 8.90
CA THR A 409 -6.20 -6.22 8.91
C THR A 409 -6.97 -7.52 8.67
N THR A 410 -6.29 -8.54 8.17
CA THR A 410 -6.79 -9.92 8.08
C THR A 410 -5.87 -10.84 8.88
N THR A 411 -6.22 -11.12 10.14
CA THR A 411 -5.28 -11.71 11.11
C THR A 411 -5.97 -12.71 12.05
N PRO A 412 -5.21 -13.66 12.64
CA PRO A 412 -5.73 -14.52 13.70
C PRO A 412 -6.19 -13.71 14.92
N TYR A 413 -7.29 -14.13 15.55
CA TYR A 413 -7.77 -13.54 16.80
C TYR A 413 -6.99 -14.07 18.00
N ILE A 414 -6.02 -13.30 18.50
CA ILE A 414 -5.20 -13.64 19.67
C ILE A 414 -5.53 -12.72 20.86
N THR A 415 -5.37 -13.23 22.08
CA THR A 415 -5.56 -12.46 23.32
C THR A 415 -4.24 -12.14 24.04
N THR A 416 -3.18 -12.89 23.71
CA THR A 416 -1.81 -12.65 24.18
C THR A 416 -0.95 -12.25 22.99
N PHE A 417 -0.32 -11.08 23.06
CA PHE A 417 0.42 -10.49 21.95
C PHE A 417 1.92 -10.79 22.10
N PRO A 418 2.55 -11.47 21.12
CA PRO A 418 4.00 -11.66 21.14
C PRO A 418 4.73 -10.33 21.03
N LEU A 419 5.72 -10.11 21.89
CA LEU A 419 6.62 -8.97 21.79
C LEU A 419 7.76 -9.31 20.84
N ARG A 420 7.94 -8.49 19.80
CA ARG A 420 9.06 -8.62 18.86
C ARG A 420 10.35 -8.10 19.49
N ALA A 421 11.48 -8.40 18.87
CA ALA A 421 12.73 -7.68 19.15
C ALA A 421 12.46 -6.17 19.08
N ALA A 422 12.95 -5.44 20.09
CA ALA A 422 12.74 -4.01 20.19
C ALA A 422 13.37 -3.29 18.99
N TRP A 423 12.79 -2.15 18.63
CA TRP A 423 13.13 -1.28 17.50
C TRP A 423 12.74 -1.87 16.12
N GLY A 424 13.14 -1.18 15.06
CA GLY A 424 12.90 -1.61 13.69
C GLY A 424 13.72 -2.85 13.30
N GLY A 425 13.69 -3.22 12.02
CA GLY A 425 14.32 -4.45 11.52
C GLY A 425 13.43 -5.69 11.60
N ASN A 426 12.18 -5.54 12.05
CA ASN A 426 11.15 -6.56 11.97
C ASN A 426 10.43 -6.46 10.61
N TYR A 427 11.00 -7.05 9.56
CA TYR A 427 10.47 -6.94 8.20
C TYR A 427 9.14 -7.68 8.01
N GLY A 428 8.36 -7.24 7.02
CA GLY A 428 7.26 -8.02 6.48
C GLY A 428 7.76 -9.22 5.67
N THR A 429 6.83 -10.12 5.34
CA THR A 429 7.13 -11.35 4.59
C THR A 429 6.70 -11.26 3.12
N SER A 430 5.86 -10.28 2.76
CA SER A 430 5.32 -10.15 1.41
C SER A 430 6.31 -9.45 0.49
N THR A 431 6.57 -10.04 -0.68
CA THR A 431 7.31 -9.37 -1.76
C THR A 431 6.39 -8.45 -2.57
N PHE A 432 5.12 -8.82 -2.75
CA PHE A 432 4.13 -8.06 -3.52
C PHE A 432 3.30 -7.17 -2.58
N SER A 433 3.74 -5.93 -2.41
CA SER A 433 3.07 -4.87 -1.65
C SER A 433 3.33 -3.54 -2.34
N GLY A 434 2.28 -2.84 -2.74
CA GLY A 434 2.45 -1.59 -3.48
C GLY A 434 1.17 -1.15 -4.18
N GLY A 435 1.24 -0.06 -4.93
CA GLY A 435 0.08 0.47 -5.63
C GLY A 435 0.41 1.36 -6.81
N VAL A 436 -0.54 1.44 -7.73
CA VAL A 436 -0.53 2.39 -8.83
C VAL A 436 -1.32 3.64 -8.43
N SER A 437 -0.81 4.82 -8.77
CA SER A 437 -1.42 6.11 -8.47
C SER A 437 -1.24 7.08 -9.64
N ASP A 438 -2.29 7.81 -9.99
CA ASP A 438 -2.20 8.96 -10.89
C ASP A 438 -2.25 10.31 -10.15
N SER A 439 -1.95 10.30 -8.85
CA SER A 439 -2.07 11.42 -7.92
C SER A 439 -3.50 11.79 -7.49
N LEU A 440 -4.55 11.18 -8.06
CA LEU A 440 -5.95 11.44 -7.72
C LEU A 440 -6.72 10.17 -7.30
N TYR A 441 -6.48 9.07 -8.01
CA TYR A 441 -7.02 7.74 -7.79
C TYR A 441 -5.90 6.71 -7.84
N GLY A 442 -6.20 5.50 -7.39
CA GLY A 442 -5.24 4.41 -7.47
C GLY A 442 -5.77 3.13 -6.85
N VAL A 443 -4.97 2.07 -6.96
CA VAL A 443 -5.19 0.80 -6.27
C VAL A 443 -3.92 0.40 -5.55
N THR A 444 -4.07 -0.03 -4.30
CA THR A 444 -3.00 -0.65 -3.51
C THR A 444 -3.33 -2.11 -3.28
N ALA A 445 -2.35 -2.99 -3.40
CA ALA A 445 -2.50 -4.43 -3.24
C ALA A 445 -1.39 -5.03 -2.37
N LEU A 446 -1.74 -6.11 -1.67
CA LEU A 446 -0.87 -6.86 -0.76
C LEU A 446 -1.13 -8.36 -0.90
N ALA A 447 -0.09 -9.12 -1.26
CA ALA A 447 -0.09 -10.57 -1.17
C ALA A 447 0.35 -10.99 0.24
N PHE A 448 -0.54 -10.83 1.21
CA PHE A 448 -0.29 -11.11 2.62
C PHE A 448 0.02 -12.59 2.85
N SER A 449 1.06 -12.89 3.64
CA SER A 449 1.48 -14.25 3.97
C SER A 449 2.26 -14.26 5.29
N ASP A 450 1.55 -14.18 6.41
CA ASP A 450 2.16 -14.16 7.75
C ASP A 450 1.20 -14.75 8.80
N TYR A 451 1.72 -15.08 9.98
CA TYR A 451 0.95 -15.63 11.10
C TYR A 451 0.12 -16.86 10.71
N ASN A 452 0.74 -17.75 9.93
CA ASN A 452 0.10 -18.93 9.37
C ASN A 452 -1.13 -18.63 8.50
N THR A 453 -1.23 -17.42 7.95
CA THR A 453 -2.39 -16.93 7.21
C THR A 453 -1.93 -16.26 5.91
N GLN A 454 -2.62 -16.57 4.81
CA GLN A 454 -2.39 -15.96 3.50
C GLN A 454 -3.66 -15.25 3.04
N ALA A 455 -3.53 -14.14 2.33
CA ALA A 455 -4.65 -13.44 1.69
C ALA A 455 -4.17 -12.57 0.53
N ARG A 456 -5.04 -12.34 -0.46
CA ARG A 456 -4.92 -11.27 -1.46
C ARG A 456 -5.79 -10.11 -1.00
N LYS A 457 -5.17 -8.98 -0.64
CA LYS A 457 -5.86 -7.80 -0.11
C LYS A 457 -5.64 -6.64 -1.08
N ALA A 458 -6.70 -6.03 -1.56
CA ALA A 458 -6.62 -4.83 -2.40
C ALA A 458 -7.61 -3.75 -1.98
N TRP A 459 -7.19 -2.50 -2.13
CA TRP A 459 -7.96 -1.30 -1.84
C TRP A 459 -8.00 -0.43 -3.10
N PHE A 460 -9.21 -0.18 -3.59
CA PHE A 460 -9.47 0.57 -4.83
C PHE A 460 -10.07 1.92 -4.45
N PHE A 461 -9.36 2.99 -4.78
CA PHE A 461 -9.66 4.33 -4.27
C PHE A 461 -10.36 5.16 -5.34
N PHE A 462 -11.62 5.55 -5.10
CA PHE A 462 -12.42 6.43 -5.94
C PHE A 462 -12.70 7.77 -5.23
N ASP A 463 -13.83 8.43 -5.51
CA ASP A 463 -14.15 9.70 -4.84
C ASP A 463 -14.90 9.48 -3.55
N ASN A 464 -16.06 8.84 -3.60
CA ASN A 464 -16.93 8.71 -2.43
C ASN A 464 -16.70 7.40 -1.68
N GLU A 465 -16.05 6.43 -2.32
CA GLU A 465 -15.88 5.08 -1.79
C GLU A 465 -14.46 4.54 -1.99
N ILE A 466 -14.06 3.72 -1.03
CA ILE A 466 -12.91 2.84 -1.11
C ILE A 466 -13.44 1.42 -1.13
N VAL A 467 -13.18 0.67 -2.19
CA VAL A 467 -13.55 -0.75 -2.26
C VAL A 467 -12.42 -1.57 -1.68
N CYS A 468 -12.73 -2.41 -0.69
CA CYS A 468 -11.77 -3.27 -0.01
C CYS A 468 -12.10 -4.73 -0.34
N LEU A 469 -11.19 -5.40 -1.05
CA LEU A 469 -11.35 -6.79 -1.48
C LEU A 469 -10.34 -7.71 -0.80
N GLY A 470 -10.83 -8.88 -0.42
CA GLY A 470 -10.05 -9.99 0.11
C GLY A 470 -10.38 -11.27 -0.64
N ALA A 471 -9.36 -12.03 -1.03
CA ALA A 471 -9.52 -13.34 -1.64
C ALA A 471 -8.42 -14.30 -1.19
N ASN A 472 -8.63 -15.59 -1.46
CA ASN A 472 -7.68 -16.66 -1.14
C ASN A 472 -7.22 -16.62 0.32
N ILE A 473 -8.15 -16.37 1.23
CA ILE A 473 -7.89 -16.36 2.67
C ILE A 473 -7.73 -17.81 3.10
N ASN A 474 -6.48 -18.21 3.33
CA ASN A 474 -6.13 -19.55 3.78
C ASN A 474 -5.37 -19.44 5.10
N SER A 475 -5.67 -20.28 6.09
CA SER A 475 -4.92 -20.29 7.33
C SER A 475 -4.74 -21.67 7.92
N THR A 476 -3.59 -21.89 8.55
CA THR A 476 -3.34 -23.05 9.43
C THR A 476 -3.30 -22.64 10.90
N ALA A 477 -3.55 -21.37 11.24
CA ALA A 477 -3.64 -20.91 12.62
C ALA A 477 -4.77 -21.61 13.37
N ALA A 478 -4.57 -21.88 14.66
CA ALA A 478 -5.57 -22.51 15.51
C ALA A 478 -6.72 -21.55 15.89
N GLN A 479 -6.50 -20.24 15.77
CA GLN A 479 -7.47 -19.20 16.08
C GLN A 479 -8.37 -18.88 14.89
N ALA A 480 -9.55 -18.32 15.17
CA ALA A 480 -10.41 -17.79 14.13
C ALA A 480 -9.73 -16.61 13.41
N ILE A 481 -9.86 -16.56 12.08
CA ILE A 481 -9.34 -15.48 11.25
C ILE A 481 -10.42 -14.42 11.10
N ASN A 482 -10.06 -13.17 11.40
CA ASN A 482 -10.95 -12.04 11.20
C ASN A 482 -10.43 -11.11 10.11
N THR A 483 -11.32 -10.42 9.42
CA THR A 483 -10.98 -9.18 8.70
C THR A 483 -11.72 -8.02 9.33
N THR A 484 -11.00 -7.11 9.97
CA THR A 484 -11.64 -5.96 10.62
C THR A 484 -11.93 -4.88 9.59
N VAL A 485 -13.19 -4.44 9.53
CA VAL A 485 -13.62 -3.32 8.68
C VAL A 485 -13.28 -2.00 9.36
N ASN A 486 -13.67 -1.84 10.63
CA ASN A 486 -13.25 -0.70 11.44
C ASN A 486 -13.30 -1.01 12.95
N GLN A 487 -12.57 -0.23 13.74
CA GLN A 487 -12.61 -0.20 15.19
C GLN A 487 -12.29 1.21 15.69
N CYS A 488 -13.31 2.02 15.95
CA CYS A 488 -13.19 3.43 16.29
C CYS A 488 -14.08 3.82 17.49
N LEU A 489 -13.97 5.06 17.95
CA LEU A 489 -14.82 5.57 19.04
C LEU A 489 -16.30 5.53 18.60
N LEU A 490 -17.16 5.02 19.46
CA LEU A 490 -18.60 5.07 19.24
C LEU A 490 -19.09 6.51 19.43
N SER A 491 -19.42 7.17 18.32
CA SER A 491 -20.05 8.49 18.30
C SER A 491 -21.40 8.43 17.55
N GLY A 492 -22.48 8.82 18.23
CA GLY A 492 -23.84 8.79 17.68
C GLY A 492 -24.42 7.38 17.52
N ASN A 493 -25.55 7.32 16.83
CA ASN A 493 -26.27 6.06 16.57
C ASN A 493 -25.55 5.20 15.54
N VAL A 494 -25.70 3.87 15.67
CA VAL A 494 -25.35 2.91 14.62
C VAL A 494 -26.63 2.49 13.93
N THR A 495 -26.72 2.75 12.63
CA THR A 495 -27.85 2.35 11.80
C THR A 495 -27.42 1.25 10.85
N VAL A 496 -28.29 0.29 10.59
CA VAL A 496 -28.00 -0.82 9.68
C VAL A 496 -29.18 -1.07 8.75
N SER A 497 -28.89 -1.62 7.57
CA SER A 497 -29.89 -2.32 6.76
C SER A 497 -29.55 -3.80 6.74
N ALA A 498 -30.45 -4.61 7.27
CA ALA A 498 -30.35 -6.07 7.25
C ALA A 498 -31.70 -6.68 6.86
N ASN A 499 -31.69 -7.73 6.05
CA ASN A 499 -32.93 -8.37 5.54
C ASN A 499 -33.91 -7.40 4.83
N GLY A 500 -33.40 -6.32 4.24
CA GLY A 500 -34.24 -5.30 3.57
C GLY A 500 -34.90 -4.29 4.52
N THR A 501 -34.61 -4.35 5.82
CA THR A 501 -35.16 -3.43 6.83
C THR A 501 -34.05 -2.57 7.42
N GLU A 502 -34.29 -1.26 7.51
CA GLU A 502 -33.43 -0.32 8.22
C GLU A 502 -33.78 -0.26 9.70
N SER A 503 -32.76 -0.26 10.57
CA SER A 503 -32.95 -0.11 12.01
C SER A 503 -31.78 0.58 12.69
N THR A 504 -32.05 1.23 13.82
CA THR A 504 -31.02 1.72 14.74
C THR A 504 -30.72 0.64 15.76
N LEU A 505 -29.44 0.30 15.94
CA LEU A 505 -29.02 -0.74 16.88
C LEU A 505 -29.04 -0.25 18.33
N SER A 506 -29.53 -1.09 19.22
CA SER A 506 -29.23 -0.98 20.65
C SER A 506 -27.75 -1.30 20.91
N MET A 507 -27.23 -0.88 22.06
CA MET A 507 -25.87 -1.28 22.47
C MET A 507 -25.83 -2.80 22.68
N GLY A 508 -24.80 -3.45 22.15
CA GLY A 508 -24.64 -4.89 22.27
C GLY A 508 -23.65 -5.47 21.26
N ALA A 509 -23.64 -6.80 21.19
CA ALA A 509 -22.95 -7.55 20.16
C ALA A 509 -24.01 -8.09 19.20
N HIS A 510 -23.75 -7.97 17.91
CA HIS A 510 -24.68 -8.28 16.84
C HIS A 510 -23.98 -9.15 15.80
N SER A 511 -24.66 -10.21 15.35
CA SER A 511 -24.13 -11.16 14.38
C SER A 511 -25.04 -11.20 13.14
N TYR A 512 -24.43 -11.16 11.97
CA TYR A 512 -25.11 -11.16 10.68
C TYR A 512 -24.51 -12.25 9.81
N ASN A 513 -25.37 -13.09 9.23
CA ASN A 513 -24.95 -14.15 8.33
C ASN A 513 -25.61 -13.93 6.97
N ASN A 514 -24.84 -13.36 6.03
CA ASN A 514 -25.25 -13.06 4.65
C ASN A 514 -26.45 -12.12 4.49
N ASN A 515 -26.89 -11.46 5.57
CA ASN A 515 -28.08 -10.61 5.56
C ASN A 515 -27.83 -9.12 5.82
N LEU A 516 -26.64 -8.73 6.30
CA LEU A 516 -26.27 -7.33 6.45
C LEU A 516 -25.92 -6.73 5.09
N LYS A 517 -26.57 -5.62 4.74
CA LYS A 517 -26.32 -4.89 3.48
C LYS A 517 -25.46 -3.68 3.70
N TRP A 518 -25.77 -2.89 4.72
CA TRP A 518 -24.92 -1.77 5.09
C TRP A 518 -25.01 -1.42 6.57
N VAL A 519 -23.98 -0.72 7.03
CA VAL A 519 -23.89 -0.08 8.34
C VAL A 519 -23.56 1.40 8.12
N SER A 520 -24.14 2.29 8.91
CA SER A 520 -23.79 3.71 8.95
C SER A 520 -23.55 4.13 10.39
N HIS A 521 -22.37 4.72 10.62
CA HIS A 521 -21.90 5.14 11.94
C HIS A 521 -20.94 6.33 11.82
N ASN A 522 -21.12 7.36 12.65
CA ASN A 522 -20.25 8.53 12.74
C ASN A 522 -19.91 9.19 11.39
N GLY A 523 -20.90 9.29 10.50
CA GLY A 523 -20.74 9.85 9.15
C GLY A 523 -19.95 8.96 8.19
N ILE A 524 -19.78 7.67 8.49
CA ILE A 524 -19.11 6.68 7.63
C ILE A 524 -20.11 5.57 7.30
N GLY A 525 -20.30 5.33 6.01
CA GLY A 525 -21.02 4.18 5.49
C GLY A 525 -20.10 2.97 5.27
N TYR A 526 -20.64 1.78 5.48
CA TYR A 526 -20.00 0.50 5.16
C TYR A 526 -20.99 -0.34 4.37
N TYR A 527 -20.65 -0.71 3.14
CA TYR A 527 -21.51 -1.50 2.25
C TYR A 527 -20.95 -2.90 1.99
N PHE A 528 -21.80 -3.91 1.99
CA PHE A 528 -21.43 -5.33 1.87
C PHE A 528 -22.06 -5.95 0.62
N PRO A 529 -21.45 -5.77 -0.57
CA PRO A 529 -22.04 -6.23 -1.84
C PRO A 529 -22.26 -7.76 -1.88
N ALA A 530 -21.37 -8.51 -1.23
CA ALA A 530 -21.40 -9.98 -1.22
C ALA A 530 -21.95 -10.59 0.08
N GLY A 531 -22.40 -9.77 1.05
CA GLY A 531 -22.75 -10.28 2.38
C GLY A 531 -21.54 -10.84 3.14
N GLY A 532 -21.69 -11.99 3.80
CA GLY A 532 -20.66 -12.63 4.64
C GLY A 532 -21.11 -12.86 6.09
N ASN A 533 -20.26 -13.56 6.86
CA ASN A 533 -20.39 -13.67 8.32
C ASN A 533 -19.76 -12.44 8.97
N ILE A 534 -20.61 -11.49 9.37
CA ILE A 534 -20.19 -10.17 9.85
C ILE A 534 -20.65 -9.99 11.29
N GLN A 535 -19.76 -9.43 12.10
CA GLN A 535 -19.96 -9.19 13.51
C GLN A 535 -19.80 -7.70 13.79
N LEU A 536 -20.66 -7.16 14.65
CA LEU A 536 -20.67 -5.76 15.04
C LEU A 536 -20.78 -5.66 16.56
N SER A 537 -19.95 -4.82 17.17
CA SER A 537 -20.06 -4.44 18.57
C SER A 537 -20.08 -2.92 18.70
N ASN A 538 -20.99 -2.39 19.53
CA ASN A 538 -21.11 -0.98 19.87
C ASN A 538 -21.18 -0.79 21.40
N GLN A 539 -20.24 -1.44 22.10
CA GLN A 539 -20.22 -1.54 23.57
C GLN A 539 -19.06 -0.77 24.20
N ALA A 540 -19.16 -0.55 25.51
CA ALA A 540 -18.06 -0.05 26.33
C ALA A 540 -16.90 -1.06 26.40
N ARG A 541 -15.67 -0.57 26.33
CA ARG A 541 -14.44 -1.32 26.55
C ARG A 541 -13.56 -0.61 27.56
N THR A 542 -12.80 -1.39 28.32
CA THR A 542 -11.92 -0.89 29.36
C THR A 542 -10.47 -1.34 29.15
N GLY A 543 -9.53 -0.55 29.65
CA GLY A 543 -8.11 -0.88 29.65
C GLY A 543 -7.28 0.26 30.21
N THR A 544 -5.97 0.06 30.35
CA THR A 544 -5.05 1.06 30.93
C THR A 544 -3.96 1.40 29.93
N TRP A 545 -3.44 2.63 30.02
CA TRP A 545 -2.25 3.02 29.27
C TRP A 545 -1.04 2.17 29.68
N SER A 546 -0.93 1.83 30.97
CA SER A 546 0.09 0.91 31.49
C SER A 546 0.10 -0.46 30.78
N SER A 547 -1.04 -0.92 30.25
CA SER A 547 -1.14 -2.21 29.56
C SER A 547 -0.54 -2.23 28.15
N ILE A 548 -0.24 -1.06 27.59
CA ILE A 548 0.36 -0.90 26.25
C ILE A 548 1.67 -0.10 26.28
N ASN A 549 2.00 0.52 27.41
CA ASN A 549 3.18 1.32 27.64
C ASN A 549 3.56 1.26 29.13
N ASN A 550 4.74 0.75 29.48
CA ASN A 550 5.17 0.61 30.88
C ASN A 550 5.19 1.93 31.66
N GLY A 551 5.41 3.06 30.99
CA GLY A 551 5.36 4.40 31.59
C GLY A 551 3.95 5.01 31.62
N GLY A 552 2.94 4.30 31.11
CA GLY A 552 1.56 4.77 31.04
C GLY A 552 0.84 4.72 32.38
N ALA A 553 -0.21 5.55 32.51
CA ALA A 553 -1.05 5.58 33.70
C ALA A 553 -1.78 4.23 33.93
N THR A 554 -1.90 3.85 35.20
CA THR A 554 -2.62 2.64 35.65
C THR A 554 -4.12 2.86 35.78
N THR A 555 -4.60 4.11 35.67
CA THR A 555 -6.03 4.43 35.73
C THR A 555 -6.79 3.79 34.59
N THR A 556 -7.81 3.00 34.93
CA THR A 556 -8.72 2.36 33.97
C THR A 556 -9.45 3.41 33.14
N GLN A 557 -9.29 3.31 31.83
CA GLN A 557 -10.08 4.02 30.84
C GLN A 557 -11.34 3.21 30.54
N ASN A 558 -12.45 3.88 30.28
CA ASN A 558 -13.71 3.27 29.87
C ASN A 558 -14.28 4.09 28.71
N MET A 559 -14.37 3.50 27.52
CA MET A 559 -14.82 4.19 26.30
C MET A 559 -15.77 3.30 25.51
N ASN A 560 -16.79 3.90 24.90
CA ASN A 560 -17.65 3.18 23.97
C ASN A 560 -16.94 3.03 22.62
N VAL A 561 -16.91 1.80 22.09
CA VAL A 561 -16.17 1.46 20.87
C VAL A 561 -17.11 0.81 19.86
N PHE A 562 -17.04 1.28 18.62
CA PHE A 562 -17.64 0.63 17.46
C PHE A 562 -16.61 -0.30 16.82
N THR A 563 -16.91 -1.60 16.72
CA THR A 563 -16.07 -2.60 16.06
C THR A 563 -16.90 -3.37 15.04
N LEU A 564 -16.43 -3.48 13.80
CA LEU A 564 -17.10 -4.20 12.71
C LEU A 564 -16.09 -5.10 11.99
N TRP A 565 -16.38 -6.40 11.86
CA TRP A 565 -15.44 -7.34 11.23
C TRP A 565 -16.15 -8.53 10.56
N PHE A 566 -15.47 -9.10 9.57
CA PHE A 566 -15.79 -10.42 9.04
C PHE A 566 -15.15 -11.49 9.91
N ASP A 567 -15.91 -12.55 10.22
CA ASP A 567 -15.42 -13.76 10.87
C ASP A 567 -15.34 -14.90 9.84
N HIS A 568 -14.11 -15.27 9.47
CA HIS A 568 -13.82 -16.32 8.50
C HIS A 568 -13.74 -17.72 9.14
N GLY A 569 -13.96 -17.82 10.45
CA GLY A 569 -13.83 -19.07 11.19
C GLY A 569 -12.38 -19.51 11.39
N VAL A 570 -12.22 -20.73 11.92
CA VAL A 570 -10.92 -21.37 12.16
C VAL A 570 -10.45 -22.07 10.89
N GLN A 571 -9.16 -21.90 10.56
CA GLN A 571 -8.52 -22.51 9.39
C GLN A 571 -9.35 -22.36 8.09
N PRO A 572 -9.77 -21.14 7.70
CA PRO A 572 -10.47 -20.94 6.44
C PRO A 572 -9.64 -21.49 5.27
N ALA A 573 -10.34 -22.05 4.29
CA ALA A 573 -9.77 -22.45 3.01
C ALA A 573 -10.48 -21.68 1.90
N ASN A 574 -9.70 -20.91 1.13
CA ASN A 574 -10.19 -20.02 0.07
C ASN A 574 -11.31 -19.05 0.52
N GLY A 575 -11.19 -18.50 1.73
CA GLY A 575 -12.10 -17.45 2.22
C GLY A 575 -11.96 -16.15 1.42
N SER A 576 -12.97 -15.28 1.50
CA SER A 576 -12.98 -13.98 0.82
C SER A 576 -13.82 -12.95 1.57
N TYR A 577 -13.61 -11.66 1.27
CA TYR A 577 -14.48 -10.57 1.69
C TYR A 577 -14.57 -9.51 0.59
N ALA A 578 -15.66 -8.75 0.60
CA ALA A 578 -15.80 -7.53 -0.17
C ALA A 578 -16.63 -6.54 0.65
N TYR A 579 -16.08 -5.36 0.92
CA TYR A 579 -16.80 -4.27 1.57
C TYR A 579 -16.34 -2.93 1.01
N TYR A 580 -17.24 -1.95 0.98
CA TYR A 580 -16.91 -0.58 0.60
C TYR A 580 -16.94 0.28 1.86
N VAL A 581 -15.98 1.19 1.97
CA VAL A 581 -15.97 2.24 2.99
C VAL A 581 -16.38 3.54 2.30
N LEU A 582 -17.37 4.23 2.86
CA LEU A 582 -17.98 5.43 2.28
C LEU A 582 -17.96 6.59 3.28
N PRO A 583 -16.80 7.20 3.53
CA PRO A 583 -16.69 8.26 4.52
C PRO A 583 -17.36 9.56 4.03
N GLY A 584 -18.12 10.21 4.90
CA GLY A 584 -18.88 11.41 4.58
C GLY A 584 -20.14 11.16 3.74
N GLN A 585 -20.51 9.90 3.51
CA GLN A 585 -21.69 9.52 2.71
C GLN A 585 -22.84 9.04 3.59
N HIS A 586 -24.06 9.31 3.13
CA HIS A 586 -25.29 8.81 3.76
C HIS A 586 -25.77 7.54 3.04
N MET A 587 -25.74 6.40 3.76
CA MET A 587 -25.96 5.07 3.18
C MET A 587 -27.31 4.87 2.47
N PRO A 588 -28.47 5.28 3.04
CA PRO A 588 -29.76 5.13 2.37
C PRO A 588 -29.85 5.78 0.97
N SER A 589 -28.99 6.76 0.68
CA SER A 589 -28.98 7.53 -0.57
C SER A 589 -27.80 7.20 -1.50
N TYR A 590 -26.89 6.30 -1.10
CA TYR A 590 -25.71 6.00 -1.90
C TYR A 590 -26.04 5.09 -3.10
N ASP A 591 -25.57 5.48 -4.29
CA ASP A 591 -25.71 4.66 -5.50
C ASP A 591 -24.73 3.48 -5.49
N THR A 592 -25.26 2.30 -5.19
CA THR A 592 -24.48 1.06 -5.18
C THR A 592 -24.19 0.48 -6.56
N THR A 593 -24.69 1.08 -7.65
CA THR A 593 -24.55 0.59 -9.02
C THR A 593 -23.37 1.21 -9.77
N ALA A 594 -22.88 2.38 -9.31
CA ALA A 594 -21.78 3.09 -9.94
C ALA A 594 -20.47 2.27 -9.95
N VAL A 595 -20.24 1.47 -8.90
CA VAL A 595 -19.03 0.66 -8.73
C VAL A 595 -19.35 -0.82 -8.87
N ARG A 596 -18.61 -1.51 -9.74
CA ARG A 596 -18.73 -2.95 -9.98
C ARG A 596 -17.44 -3.66 -9.59
N VAL A 597 -17.55 -4.65 -8.70
CA VAL A 597 -16.50 -5.64 -8.48
C VAL A 597 -16.57 -6.63 -9.64
N LEU A 598 -15.51 -6.70 -10.44
CA LEU A 598 -15.47 -7.50 -11.67
C LEU A 598 -14.81 -8.87 -11.43
N GLN A 599 -13.80 -8.91 -10.57
CA GLN A 599 -13.10 -10.14 -10.20
C GLN A 599 -12.51 -9.99 -8.79
N ASN A 600 -12.57 -11.06 -7.99
CA ASN A 600 -11.99 -11.11 -6.65
C ASN A 600 -11.53 -12.53 -6.33
N ASP A 601 -10.34 -12.91 -6.79
CA ASP A 601 -9.77 -14.25 -6.56
C ASP A 601 -8.27 -14.20 -6.22
N ALA A 602 -7.62 -15.37 -6.20
CA ALA A 602 -6.22 -15.53 -5.82
C ALA A 602 -5.23 -14.88 -6.80
N ASP A 603 -5.67 -14.64 -8.04
CA ASP A 603 -4.83 -14.25 -9.17
C ASP A 603 -5.06 -12.79 -9.54
N ILE A 604 -6.32 -12.34 -9.55
CA ILE A 604 -6.70 -11.00 -9.99
C ILE A 604 -7.81 -10.44 -9.07
N GLN A 605 -7.64 -9.18 -8.68
CA GLN A 605 -8.71 -8.37 -8.10
C GLN A 605 -8.95 -7.16 -8.99
N ALA A 606 -10.20 -6.92 -9.40
CA ALA A 606 -10.54 -5.89 -10.38
C ALA A 606 -11.87 -5.20 -10.03
N VAL A 607 -11.85 -3.87 -10.08
CA VAL A 607 -13.00 -3.01 -9.82
C VAL A 607 -13.12 -1.95 -10.92
N ARG A 608 -14.35 -1.65 -11.32
CA ARG A 608 -14.65 -0.57 -12.26
C ARG A 608 -15.64 0.40 -11.64
N HIS A 609 -15.31 1.69 -11.71
CA HIS A 609 -16.28 2.76 -11.53
C HIS A 609 -16.81 3.19 -12.89
N THR A 610 -18.10 3.01 -13.11
CA THR A 610 -18.78 3.28 -14.39
C THR A 610 -18.86 4.78 -14.68
N GLY A 611 -19.31 5.59 -13.71
CA GLY A 611 -19.40 7.06 -13.85
C GLY A 611 -18.04 7.75 -14.14
N LEU A 612 -16.98 7.35 -13.44
CA LEU A 612 -15.62 7.87 -13.66
C LEU A 612 -14.91 7.27 -14.88
N ASN A 613 -15.48 6.23 -15.50
CA ASN A 613 -14.83 5.38 -16.50
C ASN A 613 -13.38 4.99 -16.10
N ASN A 614 -13.25 4.52 -14.86
CA ASN A 614 -11.97 4.18 -14.23
C ASN A 614 -11.98 2.69 -13.86
N TRP A 615 -11.05 1.94 -14.42
CA TRP A 615 -10.82 0.53 -14.11
C TRP A 615 -9.53 0.40 -13.33
N GLN A 616 -9.57 -0.31 -12.22
CA GLN A 616 -8.42 -0.54 -11.36
C GLN A 616 -8.28 -2.04 -11.12
N LEU A 617 -7.07 -2.57 -11.29
CA LEU A 617 -6.78 -4.00 -11.23
C LEU A 617 -5.47 -4.27 -10.48
N ALA A 618 -5.42 -5.41 -9.80
CA ALA A 618 -4.20 -5.98 -9.25
C ALA A 618 -4.03 -7.40 -9.78
N PHE A 619 -2.94 -7.66 -10.48
CA PHE A 619 -2.49 -8.97 -10.92
C PHE A 619 -1.45 -9.48 -9.92
N TYR A 620 -1.75 -10.53 -9.19
CA TYR A 620 -0.84 -11.16 -8.21
C TYR A 620 0.09 -12.18 -8.85
N LYS A 621 -0.28 -12.64 -10.03
CA LYS A 621 0.54 -13.41 -10.93
C LYS A 621 0.24 -12.94 -12.34
N ALA A 622 1.13 -13.32 -13.23
CA ALA A 622 0.94 -13.19 -14.65
C ALA A 622 -0.39 -13.90 -15.06
N GLY A 623 -1.23 -13.26 -15.87
CA GLY A 623 -2.65 -13.63 -15.99
C GLY A 623 -3.41 -12.85 -17.05
N THR A 624 -4.60 -13.33 -17.40
CA THR A 624 -5.53 -12.64 -18.29
C THR A 624 -6.82 -12.29 -17.55
N PHE A 625 -7.15 -11.00 -17.52
CA PHE A 625 -8.45 -10.48 -17.14
C PHE A 625 -9.32 -10.31 -18.38
N SER A 626 -10.58 -10.78 -18.35
CA SER A 626 -11.54 -10.56 -19.44
C SER A 626 -12.95 -10.40 -18.89
N GLN A 627 -13.49 -9.18 -18.97
CA GLN A 627 -14.86 -8.85 -18.57
C GLN A 627 -15.39 -7.72 -19.47
N ASP A 628 -16.70 -7.72 -19.71
CA ASP A 628 -17.32 -6.84 -20.71
C ASP A 628 -16.57 -6.95 -22.08
N SER A 629 -16.17 -5.84 -22.70
CA SER A 629 -15.37 -5.81 -23.94
C SER A 629 -13.88 -5.49 -23.70
N VAL A 630 -13.40 -5.70 -22.48
CA VAL A 630 -12.01 -5.41 -22.08
C VAL A 630 -11.30 -6.72 -21.77
N THR A 631 -10.23 -7.01 -22.51
CA THR A 631 -9.31 -8.11 -22.21
C THR A 631 -7.91 -7.53 -22.00
N ILE A 632 -7.30 -7.86 -20.86
CA ILE A 632 -5.96 -7.43 -20.47
C ILE A 632 -5.18 -8.66 -20.06
N THR A 633 -4.09 -8.97 -20.76
CA THR A 633 -3.12 -9.96 -20.31
C THR A 633 -1.88 -9.26 -19.81
N ALA A 634 -1.46 -9.57 -18.59
CA ALA A 634 -0.21 -9.11 -18.01
C ALA A 634 0.76 -10.29 -17.89
N ASP A 635 2.01 -10.07 -18.31
CA ASP A 635 3.05 -11.11 -18.29
C ASP A 635 3.68 -11.37 -16.92
N ARG A 636 3.33 -10.56 -15.92
CA ARG A 636 3.83 -10.63 -14.54
C ARG A 636 2.91 -9.91 -13.57
N PRO A 637 3.10 -10.11 -12.25
CA PRO A 637 2.37 -9.37 -11.25
C PRO A 637 2.52 -7.85 -11.44
N CYS A 638 1.42 -7.09 -11.36
CA CYS A 638 1.42 -5.64 -11.47
C CYS A 638 0.13 -5.03 -10.89
N ALA A 639 0.16 -3.73 -10.59
CA ALA A 639 -1.03 -2.93 -10.33
C ALA A 639 -1.31 -2.05 -11.55
N LEU A 640 -2.57 -2.00 -11.98
CA LEU A 640 -3.01 -1.33 -13.21
C LEU A 640 -4.18 -0.40 -12.97
N MET A 641 -4.19 0.72 -13.68
CA MET A 641 -5.34 1.62 -13.76
C MET A 641 -5.55 2.07 -15.21
N LEU A 642 -6.78 1.94 -15.71
CA LEU A 642 -7.17 2.35 -17.06
C LEU A 642 -8.27 3.41 -16.97
N LYS A 643 -8.09 4.50 -17.73
CA LYS A 643 -9.10 5.56 -17.88
C LYS A 643 -9.45 5.77 -19.34
N GLN A 644 -10.66 6.30 -19.57
CA GLN A 644 -11.16 6.62 -20.92
C GLN A 644 -11.34 5.37 -21.81
N VAL A 645 -11.61 4.22 -21.19
CA VAL A 645 -11.92 2.97 -21.90
C VAL A 645 -13.15 3.16 -22.79
N GLY A 646 -13.07 2.74 -24.06
CA GLY A 646 -14.09 2.97 -25.09
C GLY A 646 -13.75 4.11 -26.05
N SER A 647 -12.71 4.91 -25.75
CA SER A 647 -12.18 5.92 -26.66
C SER A 647 -11.07 5.34 -27.55
N THR A 648 -10.59 6.15 -28.51
CA THR A 648 -9.45 5.79 -29.39
C THR A 648 -8.09 5.94 -28.71
N SER A 649 -8.03 6.48 -27.48
CA SER A 649 -6.80 6.61 -26.69
C SER A 649 -7.10 6.39 -25.20
N VAL A 650 -6.63 5.27 -24.67
CA VAL A 650 -6.82 4.87 -23.28
C VAL A 650 -5.55 5.18 -22.49
N THR A 651 -5.70 5.89 -21.38
CA THR A 651 -4.60 6.11 -20.43
C THR A 651 -4.41 4.86 -19.59
N VAL A 652 -3.22 4.27 -19.60
CA VAL A 652 -2.86 3.06 -18.84
C VAL A 652 -1.73 3.40 -17.87
N SER A 653 -2.00 3.33 -16.57
CA SER A 653 -1.00 3.48 -15.52
C SER A 653 -0.64 2.12 -14.94
N VAL A 654 0.66 1.89 -14.71
CA VAL A 654 1.24 0.61 -14.30
C VAL A 654 2.23 0.84 -13.17
N ALA A 655 2.18 0.02 -12.14
CA ALA A 655 3.22 -0.06 -11.12
C ALA A 655 3.58 -1.54 -10.86
N ASP A 656 4.80 -1.79 -10.38
CA ASP A 656 5.26 -3.11 -9.90
C ASP A 656 5.38 -3.11 -8.37
N PRO A 657 4.37 -3.65 -7.66
CA PRO A 657 4.39 -3.82 -6.21
C PRO A 657 5.55 -4.69 -5.67
N SER A 658 6.20 -5.49 -6.51
CA SER A 658 7.37 -6.29 -6.12
C SER A 658 8.68 -5.51 -6.20
N GLN A 659 8.70 -4.37 -6.88
CA GLN A 659 9.90 -3.57 -7.15
C GLN A 659 11.03 -4.36 -7.84
N SER A 660 10.65 -5.32 -8.69
CA SER A 660 11.59 -6.12 -9.50
C SER A 660 12.34 -5.29 -10.53
N SER A 661 11.80 -4.11 -10.89
CA SER A 661 12.29 -3.24 -11.97
C SER A 661 12.29 -3.90 -13.36
N LEU A 662 11.65 -5.06 -13.50
CA LEU A 662 11.53 -5.73 -14.78
C LEU A 662 10.36 -5.12 -15.58
N PRO A 663 10.48 -4.96 -16.91
CA PRO A 663 9.39 -4.42 -17.74
C PRO A 663 8.12 -5.26 -17.63
N VAL A 664 6.93 -4.65 -17.63
CA VAL A 664 5.65 -5.37 -17.69
C VAL A 664 5.13 -5.35 -19.13
N ASN A 665 4.84 -6.50 -19.72
CA ASN A 665 4.18 -6.56 -21.02
C ASN A 665 2.68 -6.72 -20.84
N LEU A 666 1.93 -5.80 -21.45
CA LEU A 666 0.47 -5.82 -21.46
C LEU A 666 -0.04 -6.09 -22.88
N TYR A 667 -1.01 -6.99 -22.98
CA TYR A 667 -1.75 -7.29 -24.20
C TYR A 667 -3.20 -6.88 -24.02
N LEU A 668 -3.64 -5.92 -24.83
CA LEU A 668 -4.81 -5.11 -24.56
C LEU A 668 -5.78 -5.21 -25.73
N ASN A 669 -6.92 -5.86 -25.52
CA ASN A 669 -8.09 -5.75 -26.39
C ASN A 669 -9.08 -4.80 -25.72
N LEU A 670 -9.23 -3.60 -26.29
CA LEU A 670 -9.97 -2.50 -25.68
C LEU A 670 -11.03 -1.97 -26.64
N PRO A 671 -12.25 -1.66 -26.16
CA PRO A 671 -13.27 -1.08 -27.02
C PRO A 671 -12.80 0.28 -27.55
N GLY A 672 -13.05 0.53 -28.84
CA GLY A 672 -12.59 1.74 -29.53
C GLY A 672 -11.17 1.66 -30.12
N ILE A 673 -10.42 0.58 -29.85
CA ILE A 673 -9.09 0.34 -30.41
C ILE A 673 -9.10 -1.02 -31.13
N PRO A 674 -8.95 -1.08 -32.47
CA PRO A 674 -8.97 -2.32 -33.21
C PRO A 674 -7.71 -3.16 -32.93
N GLN A 675 -7.89 -4.48 -32.96
CA GLN A 675 -6.85 -5.49 -32.74
C GLN A 675 -6.22 -5.43 -31.34
N THR A 676 -5.67 -6.55 -30.88
CA THR A 676 -4.94 -6.60 -29.61
C THR A 676 -3.68 -5.73 -29.73
N ARG A 677 -3.45 -4.85 -28.76
CA ARG A 677 -2.25 -4.01 -28.67
C ARG A 677 -1.25 -4.61 -27.70
N HIS A 678 0.04 -4.54 -28.03
CA HIS A 678 1.14 -4.88 -27.13
C HIS A 678 1.77 -3.60 -26.59
N LEU A 679 1.73 -3.44 -25.28
CA LEU A 679 2.37 -2.35 -24.56
C LEU A 679 3.50 -2.93 -23.70
N ALA A 680 4.75 -2.67 -24.09
CA ALA A 680 5.92 -2.93 -23.27
C ALA A 680 6.12 -1.76 -22.29
N CYS A 681 5.81 -1.99 -21.01
CA CYS A 681 5.90 -0.99 -19.96
C CYS A 681 7.29 -1.03 -19.32
N THR A 682 8.16 -0.08 -19.67
CA THR A 682 9.39 0.15 -18.90
C THR A 682 9.03 0.70 -17.54
N LEU A 683 9.41 -0.02 -16.48
CA LEU A 683 9.09 0.38 -15.12
C LEU A 683 10.22 1.17 -14.45
N PRO A 684 9.89 2.09 -13.53
CA PRO A 684 10.88 2.79 -12.73
C PRO A 684 11.77 1.82 -11.94
N SER A 685 13.03 2.21 -11.74
CA SER A 685 14.05 1.39 -11.06
C SER A 685 14.79 2.19 -9.98
N GLY A 686 15.69 1.52 -9.25
CA GLY A 686 16.48 2.15 -8.18
C GLY A 686 15.59 2.77 -7.10
N PRO A 687 15.86 4.00 -6.64
CA PRO A 687 15.05 4.66 -5.61
C PRO A 687 13.60 4.94 -6.01
N THR A 688 13.27 4.85 -7.31
CA THR A 688 11.91 5.03 -7.85
C THR A 688 11.20 3.71 -8.13
N ALA A 689 11.83 2.56 -7.87
CA ALA A 689 11.20 1.25 -8.09
C ALA A 689 9.90 1.11 -7.29
N GLY A 690 8.82 0.73 -7.97
CA GLY A 690 7.46 0.68 -7.39
C GLY A 690 6.62 1.94 -7.59
N SER A 691 7.21 3.04 -8.07
CA SER A 691 6.43 4.20 -8.53
C SER A 691 5.68 3.89 -9.83
N THR A 692 4.68 4.72 -10.15
CA THR A 692 3.81 4.53 -11.30
C THR A 692 4.46 5.03 -12.60
N ALA A 693 4.34 4.24 -13.67
CA ALA A 693 4.55 4.68 -15.05
C ALA A 693 3.21 4.78 -15.79
N THR A 694 3.04 5.82 -16.60
CA THR A 694 1.79 6.06 -17.35
C THR A 694 2.05 6.09 -18.85
N PHE A 695 1.17 5.43 -19.59
CA PHE A 695 1.25 5.22 -21.03
C PHE A 695 -0.07 5.59 -21.70
N GLN A 696 -0.02 5.86 -23.00
CA GLN A 696 -1.19 5.99 -23.86
C GLN A 696 -1.29 4.77 -24.78
N VAL A 697 -2.43 4.11 -24.77
CA VAL A 697 -2.73 2.99 -25.66
C VAL A 697 -3.73 3.45 -26.69
N ASN A 698 -3.31 3.44 -27.96
CA ASN A 698 -4.07 3.95 -29.09
C ASN A 698 -3.64 3.25 -30.39
N LEU A 699 -4.00 3.81 -31.54
CA LEU A 699 -3.69 3.23 -32.86
C LEU A 699 -2.18 3.15 -33.16
N SER A 700 -1.34 3.98 -32.55
CA SER A 700 0.13 3.93 -32.73
C SER A 700 0.80 2.91 -31.79
N THR A 701 0.09 2.38 -30.80
CA THR A 701 0.60 1.28 -29.99
C THR A 701 0.76 0.03 -30.88
N PRO A 702 1.90 -0.69 -30.82
CA PRO A 702 2.13 -1.87 -31.64
C PRO A 702 0.97 -2.88 -31.56
N VAL A 703 0.58 -3.43 -32.71
CA VAL A 703 -0.40 -4.51 -32.75
C VAL A 703 0.30 -5.80 -32.34
N TYR A 704 -0.29 -6.54 -31.41
CA TYR A 704 0.11 -7.89 -31.12
C TYR A 704 -0.35 -8.82 -32.25
N GLN A 705 0.59 -9.32 -33.05
CA GLN A 705 0.36 -10.28 -34.12
C GLN A 705 1.22 -11.53 -33.87
N PRO A 706 0.67 -12.61 -33.29
CA PRO A 706 1.39 -13.87 -33.20
C PRO A 706 1.61 -14.43 -34.61
N SER A 707 2.83 -14.89 -34.91
CA SER A 707 3.12 -15.62 -36.14
C SER A 707 2.62 -17.06 -36.01
N LEU A 708 1.93 -17.58 -37.02
CA LEU A 708 1.41 -18.95 -37.01
C LEU A 708 2.19 -19.81 -38.01
N VAL A 709 2.65 -20.99 -37.57
CA VAL A 709 3.24 -22.01 -38.44
C VAL A 709 2.30 -23.20 -38.52
N THR A 710 1.75 -23.48 -39.70
CA THR A 710 0.82 -24.60 -39.90
C THR A 710 1.54 -25.94 -40.01
N ALA A 711 0.89 -27.03 -39.59
CA ALA A 711 1.43 -28.37 -39.80
C ALA A 711 1.61 -28.70 -41.30
N ILE A 712 2.77 -29.27 -41.63
CA ILE A 712 3.10 -29.76 -42.98
C ILE A 712 2.76 -31.25 -43.15
N ALA A 713 2.58 -31.97 -42.05
CA ALA A 713 2.05 -33.33 -42.00
C ALA A 713 1.44 -33.59 -40.61
N ASP A 714 0.34 -34.33 -40.55
CA ASP A 714 -0.22 -34.93 -39.35
C ASP A 714 -0.88 -36.29 -39.64
N ALA A 715 -0.92 -37.15 -38.62
CA ALA A 715 -1.61 -38.44 -38.71
C ALA A 715 -1.83 -38.98 -37.31
N TYR A 716 -2.78 -39.89 -37.14
CA TYR A 716 -2.78 -40.78 -35.99
C TYR A 716 -2.49 -42.22 -36.43
N VAL A 717 -1.99 -43.02 -35.51
CA VAL A 717 -1.70 -44.45 -35.72
C VAL A 717 -2.48 -45.28 -34.71
N ARG A 718 -2.83 -46.52 -35.06
CA ARG A 718 -3.66 -47.39 -34.22
C ARG A 718 -3.13 -48.81 -34.19
N ASN A 719 -3.03 -49.40 -33.00
CA ASN A 719 -2.49 -50.75 -32.82
C ASN A 719 -3.47 -51.88 -33.18
N GLY A 720 -3.01 -53.13 -33.00
CA GLY A 720 -3.80 -54.34 -33.26
C GLY A 720 -4.03 -54.59 -34.74
N SER A 721 -5.23 -55.04 -35.11
CA SER A 721 -5.61 -55.32 -36.51
C SER A 721 -5.54 -54.10 -37.44
N TYR A 722 -5.44 -52.89 -36.88
CA TYR A 722 -5.33 -51.64 -37.62
C TYR A 722 -3.87 -51.20 -37.86
N ALA A 723 -2.89 -51.98 -37.42
CA ALA A 723 -1.51 -51.53 -37.34
C ALA A 723 -0.88 -51.14 -38.69
N GLY A 724 -1.33 -51.73 -39.79
CA GLY A 724 -0.92 -51.38 -41.16
C GLY A 724 -1.73 -50.26 -41.83
N THR A 725 -2.76 -49.72 -41.17
CA THR A 725 -3.64 -48.69 -41.76
C THR A 725 -3.04 -47.30 -41.56
N ASN A 726 -2.99 -46.51 -42.64
CA ASN A 726 -2.64 -45.10 -42.59
C ASN A 726 -3.89 -44.24 -42.32
N TYR A 727 -3.75 -43.20 -41.50
CA TYR A 727 -4.83 -42.26 -41.19
C TYR A 727 -4.40 -40.80 -41.43
N GLY A 728 -3.48 -40.53 -42.36
CA GLY A 728 -2.97 -39.18 -42.64
C GLY A 728 -3.87 -38.35 -43.56
N SER A 729 -5.12 -38.75 -43.82
CA SER A 729 -6.06 -37.98 -44.66
C SER A 729 -7.43 -37.82 -44.01
N VAL A 730 -7.53 -38.15 -42.73
CA VAL A 730 -8.77 -38.05 -41.94
C VAL A 730 -8.82 -36.68 -41.27
N THR A 731 -10.02 -36.11 -41.09
CA THR A 731 -10.17 -34.77 -40.48
C THR A 731 -10.00 -34.74 -38.95
N SER A 732 -9.73 -35.88 -38.32
CA SER A 732 -9.79 -36.08 -36.88
C SER A 732 -8.70 -37.03 -36.39
N LEU A 733 -7.71 -36.47 -35.68
CA LEU A 733 -6.58 -37.17 -35.09
C LEU A 733 -6.97 -37.77 -33.74
N VAL A 734 -7.21 -39.08 -33.67
CA VAL A 734 -7.72 -39.72 -32.46
C VAL A 734 -6.57 -40.11 -31.52
N ILE A 735 -6.73 -39.83 -30.22
CA ILE A 735 -5.77 -40.16 -29.17
C ILE A 735 -6.42 -41.05 -28.10
N LYS A 736 -5.75 -42.14 -27.73
CA LYS A 736 -6.20 -43.04 -26.65
C LYS A 736 -5.06 -43.96 -26.20
N LYS A 737 -4.98 -44.29 -24.91
CA LYS A 737 -4.17 -45.40 -24.41
C LYS A 737 -5.11 -46.45 -23.83
N ASP A 738 -5.07 -47.66 -24.35
CA ASP A 738 -5.94 -48.76 -23.91
C ASP A 738 -5.37 -50.09 -24.46
N THR A 739 -6.11 -51.17 -24.26
CA THR A 739 -5.85 -52.53 -24.78
C THR A 739 -5.66 -52.56 -26.30
N GLU A 740 -5.20 -53.71 -26.80
CA GLU A 740 -4.95 -53.93 -28.23
C GLU A 740 -6.16 -53.56 -29.10
N GLY A 741 -5.89 -52.87 -30.21
CA GLY A 741 -6.92 -52.32 -31.09
C GLY A 741 -7.49 -50.98 -30.64
N TYR A 742 -7.15 -50.47 -29.45
CA TYR A 742 -7.67 -49.21 -28.93
C TYR A 742 -6.59 -48.17 -28.61
N ALA A 743 -5.31 -48.52 -28.63
CA ALA A 743 -4.23 -47.56 -28.45
C ALA A 743 -4.02 -46.74 -29.74
N ARG A 744 -3.97 -45.41 -29.59
CA ARG A 744 -3.85 -44.43 -30.66
C ARG A 744 -2.95 -43.27 -30.26
N GLU A 745 -2.05 -42.92 -31.17
CA GLU A 745 -1.03 -41.89 -30.96
C GLU A 745 -1.07 -40.90 -32.13
N VAL A 746 -0.87 -39.62 -31.83
CA VAL A 746 -0.93 -38.55 -32.84
C VAL A 746 0.47 -38.09 -33.17
N TYR A 747 0.76 -37.89 -34.45
CA TYR A 747 2.03 -37.39 -34.98
C TYR A 747 1.78 -36.10 -35.77
N LEU A 748 2.67 -35.13 -35.61
CA LEU A 748 2.59 -33.81 -36.20
C LEU A 748 3.98 -33.38 -36.68
N LYS A 749 4.06 -32.67 -37.79
CA LYS A 749 5.31 -32.13 -38.34
C LYS A 749 5.14 -30.69 -38.79
N PHE A 750 6.14 -29.86 -38.52
CA PHE A 750 6.16 -28.45 -38.89
C PHE A 750 7.48 -28.11 -39.59
N ASN A 751 7.41 -27.21 -40.58
CA ASN A 751 8.59 -26.50 -41.08
C ASN A 751 8.71 -25.18 -40.30
N ILE A 752 9.78 -25.03 -39.54
CA ILE A 752 10.01 -23.93 -38.60
C ILE A 752 11.19 -23.04 -39.00
N THR A 753 11.70 -23.20 -40.23
CA THR A 753 12.84 -22.43 -40.75
C THR A 753 12.60 -20.91 -40.66
N ASP A 754 11.39 -20.48 -41.03
CA ASP A 754 11.03 -19.06 -41.16
C ASP A 754 10.35 -18.46 -39.91
N ILE A 755 10.43 -19.13 -38.75
CA ILE A 755 9.98 -18.52 -37.50
C ILE A 755 10.78 -17.22 -37.29
N PRO A 756 10.14 -16.06 -37.01
CA PRO A 756 10.86 -14.80 -36.84
C PRO A 756 11.98 -14.92 -35.80
N SER A 757 13.15 -14.35 -36.07
CA SER A 757 14.32 -14.41 -35.18
C SER A 757 14.09 -13.78 -33.79
N THR A 758 13.03 -12.98 -33.66
CA THR A 758 12.59 -12.37 -32.40
C THR A 758 11.66 -13.28 -31.59
N THR A 759 11.33 -14.47 -32.09
CA THR A 759 10.45 -15.43 -31.40
C THR A 759 11.18 -16.01 -30.19
N ASP A 760 10.63 -15.74 -29.01
CA ASP A 760 11.11 -16.29 -27.74
C ASP A 760 10.13 -17.31 -27.14
N ASN A 761 9.04 -17.60 -27.85
CA ASN A 761 8.03 -18.53 -27.41
C ASN A 761 7.32 -19.22 -28.58
N VAL A 762 7.21 -20.55 -28.49
CA VAL A 762 6.53 -21.39 -29.48
C VAL A 762 5.63 -22.39 -28.78
N LYS A 763 4.35 -22.42 -29.13
CA LYS A 763 3.39 -23.41 -28.62
C LYS A 763 2.70 -24.21 -29.69
N LEU A 764 2.64 -25.52 -29.50
CA LEU A 764 1.75 -26.36 -30.27
C LEU A 764 0.32 -26.13 -29.79
N ARG A 765 -0.59 -25.73 -30.67
CA ARG A 765 -2.02 -25.57 -30.40
C ARG A 765 -2.83 -26.56 -31.25
N LEU A 766 -3.63 -27.39 -30.58
CA LEU A 766 -4.54 -28.36 -31.21
C LEU A 766 -5.98 -28.11 -30.77
N TYR A 767 -6.92 -28.04 -31.71
CA TYR A 767 -8.35 -27.93 -31.39
C TYR A 767 -8.93 -29.30 -31.06
N VAL A 768 -9.78 -29.39 -30.02
CA VAL A 768 -10.43 -30.64 -29.58
C VAL A 768 -11.89 -30.68 -30.05
N PRO A 769 -12.20 -31.29 -31.21
CA PRO A 769 -13.58 -31.40 -31.69
C PRO A 769 -14.41 -32.43 -30.92
N TYR A 770 -13.77 -33.42 -30.31
CA TYR A 770 -14.45 -34.47 -29.53
C TYR A 770 -13.59 -34.92 -28.36
N ALA A 771 -14.23 -35.10 -27.20
CA ALA A 771 -13.61 -35.66 -26.01
C ALA A 771 -14.66 -36.39 -25.16
N ASN A 772 -14.31 -37.58 -24.66
CA ASN A 772 -15.22 -38.40 -23.88
C ASN A 772 -15.22 -38.00 -22.38
N THR A 773 -16.10 -38.58 -21.58
CA THR A 773 -16.43 -38.11 -20.21
C THR A 773 -15.29 -38.23 -19.20
N GLY A 774 -14.30 -39.10 -19.45
CA GLY A 774 -13.13 -39.28 -18.59
C GLY A 774 -11.98 -38.31 -18.88
N ILE A 775 -12.06 -37.51 -19.95
CA ILE A 775 -10.87 -36.82 -20.50
C ILE A 775 -10.24 -35.79 -19.57
N ALA A 776 -11.04 -35.17 -18.69
CA ALA A 776 -10.60 -34.07 -17.85
C ALA A 776 -9.54 -34.48 -16.81
N ALA A 777 -9.34 -35.79 -16.59
CA ALA A 777 -8.32 -36.34 -15.71
C ALA A 777 -7.16 -37.02 -16.47
N VAL A 778 -7.19 -37.04 -17.80
CA VAL A 778 -6.23 -37.78 -18.64
C VAL A 778 -5.03 -36.90 -18.97
N PRO A 779 -3.79 -37.26 -18.58
CA PRO A 779 -2.61 -36.54 -19.04
C PRO A 779 -2.34 -36.85 -20.53
N TRP A 780 -2.13 -35.80 -21.33
CA TRP A 780 -1.62 -35.89 -22.70
C TRP A 780 -0.18 -35.39 -22.73
N ILE A 781 0.73 -36.32 -22.99
CA ILE A 781 2.17 -36.08 -22.99
C ILE A 781 2.59 -35.80 -24.42
N LEU A 782 3.21 -34.64 -24.63
CA LEU A 782 3.85 -34.30 -25.90
C LEU A 782 5.33 -34.74 -25.86
N GLN A 783 5.76 -35.42 -26.91
CA GLN A 783 7.10 -35.93 -27.08
C GLN A 783 7.74 -35.40 -28.36
N TYR A 784 9.05 -35.15 -28.28
CA TYR A 784 9.89 -34.88 -29.44
C TYR A 784 10.11 -36.17 -30.23
N VAL A 785 10.15 -36.09 -31.55
CA VAL A 785 10.48 -37.20 -32.45
C VAL A 785 11.67 -36.78 -33.29
N SER A 786 12.85 -37.35 -33.03
CA SER A 786 14.09 -36.98 -33.74
C SER A 786 14.24 -37.58 -35.13
N ASN A 787 13.24 -38.31 -35.62
CA ASN A 787 13.25 -38.91 -36.96
C ASN A 787 12.19 -38.24 -37.82
N ASP A 788 12.62 -37.37 -38.73
CA ASP A 788 11.76 -36.61 -39.63
C ASP A 788 11.45 -37.33 -40.96
N SER A 789 11.90 -38.57 -41.15
CA SER A 789 11.69 -39.30 -42.41
C SER A 789 10.26 -39.82 -42.63
N TRP A 790 9.41 -39.81 -41.60
CA TRP A 790 8.03 -40.28 -41.74
C TRP A 790 7.22 -39.37 -42.67
N THR A 791 6.31 -39.94 -43.46
CA THR A 791 5.42 -39.16 -44.32
C THR A 791 3.98 -39.32 -43.86
N GLU A 792 3.17 -38.29 -44.07
CA GLU A 792 1.74 -38.27 -43.72
C GLU A 792 0.99 -39.47 -44.31
N SER A 793 1.21 -39.76 -45.60
CA SER A 793 0.58 -40.88 -46.31
C SER A 793 1.23 -42.24 -46.05
N GLY A 794 2.41 -42.28 -45.40
CA GLY A 794 3.18 -43.50 -45.19
C GLY A 794 3.15 -44.03 -43.75
N ILE A 795 2.90 -43.17 -42.77
CA ILE A 795 2.94 -43.54 -41.35
C ILE A 795 1.77 -44.44 -40.94
N ASN A 796 2.06 -45.49 -40.18
CA ASN A 796 1.11 -46.40 -39.57
C ASN A 796 1.72 -46.93 -38.26
N TRP A 797 1.00 -47.78 -37.53
CA TRP A 797 1.49 -48.26 -36.23
C TRP A 797 2.80 -49.06 -36.34
N ASN A 798 2.99 -49.80 -37.43
CA ASN A 798 4.15 -50.68 -37.62
C ASN A 798 5.45 -49.93 -37.96
N ASN A 799 5.35 -48.73 -38.54
CA ASN A 799 6.51 -47.94 -38.97
C ASN A 799 6.64 -46.57 -38.27
N LYS A 800 5.77 -46.26 -37.29
CA LYS A 800 5.80 -45.00 -36.56
C LYS A 800 7.15 -44.77 -35.88
N PRO A 801 7.72 -43.55 -35.95
CA PRO A 801 8.94 -43.23 -35.23
C PRO A 801 8.68 -43.19 -33.72
N ILE A 802 9.69 -43.52 -32.92
CA ILE A 802 9.61 -43.53 -31.46
C ILE A 802 9.76 -42.09 -30.95
N GLY A 803 9.04 -41.74 -29.87
CA GLY A 803 9.27 -40.48 -29.16
C GLY A 803 10.61 -40.50 -28.43
N THR A 804 11.45 -39.51 -28.68
CA THR A 804 12.83 -39.38 -28.17
C THR A 804 12.88 -38.84 -26.75
N SER A 805 12.05 -37.84 -26.43
CA SER A 805 11.97 -37.22 -25.09
C SER A 805 10.61 -36.58 -24.86
N ALA A 806 10.17 -36.51 -23.60
CA ALA A 806 8.98 -35.73 -23.25
C ALA A 806 9.33 -34.22 -23.25
N ILE A 807 8.45 -33.42 -23.84
CA ILE A 807 8.59 -31.96 -23.92
C ILE A 807 7.73 -31.29 -22.86
N ASP A 808 6.42 -31.57 -22.87
CA ASP A 808 5.43 -30.94 -22.00
C ASP A 808 4.23 -31.88 -21.80
N THR A 809 3.42 -31.66 -20.78
CA THR A 809 2.21 -32.45 -20.48
C THR A 809 1.03 -31.54 -20.17
N VAL A 810 -0.10 -31.80 -20.84
CA VAL A 810 -1.34 -31.06 -20.67
C VAL A 810 -2.44 -32.02 -20.25
N THR A 811 -3.24 -31.66 -19.24
CA THR A 811 -4.44 -32.43 -18.89
C THR A 811 -5.50 -32.27 -19.97
N GLY A 812 -6.17 -33.37 -20.32
CA GLY A 812 -7.16 -33.45 -21.37
C GLY A 812 -8.25 -32.38 -21.27
N ARG A 813 -8.64 -31.86 -22.43
CA ARG A 813 -9.58 -30.74 -22.55
C ARG A 813 -10.96 -31.23 -23.03
N PRO A 814 -12.08 -30.66 -22.55
CA PRO A 814 -13.39 -30.92 -23.11
C PRO A 814 -13.49 -30.47 -24.57
N ALA A 815 -14.42 -31.07 -25.32
CA ALA A 815 -14.71 -30.67 -26.70
C ALA A 815 -15.03 -29.17 -26.81
N GLY A 816 -14.59 -28.53 -27.90
CA GLY A 816 -14.74 -27.09 -28.15
C GLY A 816 -13.62 -26.21 -27.59
N ASN A 817 -12.56 -26.81 -27.05
CA ASN A 817 -11.41 -26.09 -26.49
C ASN A 817 -10.13 -26.38 -27.28
N TYR A 818 -9.10 -25.54 -27.09
CA TYR A 818 -7.75 -25.84 -27.53
C TYR A 818 -6.92 -26.50 -26.41
N ALA A 819 -6.02 -27.40 -26.81
CA ALA A 819 -4.94 -27.90 -25.99
C ALA A 819 -3.62 -27.30 -26.48
N GLU A 820 -2.78 -26.84 -25.55
CA GLU A 820 -1.56 -26.10 -25.87
C GLU A 820 -0.36 -26.59 -25.06
N TRP A 821 0.70 -27.01 -25.75
CA TRP A 821 1.96 -27.45 -25.16
C TRP A 821 3.07 -26.45 -25.46
N ASP A 822 3.94 -26.19 -24.49
CA ASP A 822 5.16 -25.42 -24.71
C ASP A 822 6.19 -26.25 -25.47
N VAL A 823 6.56 -25.80 -26.68
CA VAL A 823 7.60 -26.42 -27.50
C VAL A 823 8.77 -25.48 -27.75
N THR A 824 8.87 -24.38 -26.98
CA THR A 824 9.82 -23.29 -27.23
C THR A 824 11.25 -23.79 -27.34
N ALA A 825 11.73 -24.52 -26.32
CA ALA A 825 13.11 -24.97 -26.29
C ALA A 825 13.46 -25.90 -27.47
N ILE A 826 12.59 -26.87 -27.76
CA ILE A 826 12.83 -27.82 -28.85
C ILE A 826 12.67 -27.17 -30.23
N ALA A 827 11.66 -26.33 -30.42
CA ALA A 827 11.43 -25.62 -31.67
C ALA A 827 12.60 -24.69 -32.00
N LEU A 828 13.06 -23.87 -31.05
CA LEU A 828 14.23 -23.00 -31.30
C LEU A 828 15.50 -23.82 -31.56
N SER A 829 15.68 -24.97 -30.90
CA SER A 829 16.83 -25.85 -31.19
C SER A 829 16.77 -26.46 -32.59
N GLN A 830 15.60 -26.89 -33.05
CA GLN A 830 15.42 -27.50 -34.37
C GLN A 830 15.43 -26.45 -35.49
N GLN A 831 15.00 -25.22 -35.20
CA GLN A 831 15.14 -24.11 -36.14
C GLN A 831 16.62 -23.86 -36.50
N LEU A 832 17.53 -23.99 -35.52
CA LEU A 832 18.97 -23.88 -35.74
C LEU A 832 19.59 -25.15 -36.34
N ALA A 833 18.86 -26.26 -36.36
CA ALA A 833 19.29 -27.54 -36.92
C ALA A 833 18.81 -27.69 -38.37
N ASP A 834 17.83 -28.55 -38.62
CA ASP A 834 17.31 -28.86 -39.97
C ASP A 834 16.03 -28.10 -40.32
N GLY A 835 15.51 -27.29 -39.39
CA GLY A 835 14.30 -26.50 -39.59
C GLY A 835 13.00 -27.33 -39.55
N ILE A 836 13.05 -28.60 -39.14
CA ILE A 836 11.87 -29.47 -39.02
C ILE A 836 11.61 -29.81 -37.55
N LEU A 837 10.33 -29.76 -37.16
CA LEU A 837 9.90 -30.20 -35.84
C LEU A 837 8.86 -31.32 -35.97
N SER A 838 9.28 -32.56 -35.72
CA SER A 838 8.38 -33.70 -35.55
C SER A 838 8.02 -33.94 -34.09
N LEU A 839 6.72 -34.16 -33.86
CA LEU A 839 6.10 -34.25 -32.56
C LEU A 839 5.18 -35.46 -32.48
N ARG A 840 5.06 -36.04 -31.29
CA ARG A 840 4.14 -37.14 -30.97
C ARG A 840 3.34 -36.81 -29.71
N VAL A 841 2.02 -36.95 -29.76
CA VAL A 841 1.15 -36.81 -28.60
C VAL A 841 0.64 -38.19 -28.19
N ILE A 842 0.82 -38.55 -26.92
CA ILE A 842 0.32 -39.79 -26.33
C ILE A 842 -0.59 -39.51 -25.13
N SER A 843 -1.56 -40.39 -24.89
CA SER A 843 -2.35 -40.39 -23.66
C SER A 843 -1.65 -41.25 -22.61
N ASP A 844 -1.70 -40.85 -21.33
CA ASP A 844 -1.09 -41.64 -20.24
C ASP A 844 -2.09 -42.42 -19.38
N ALA A 845 -3.39 -42.30 -19.63
CA ALA A 845 -4.43 -43.00 -18.85
C ALA A 845 -5.25 -43.99 -19.70
N THR A 846 -5.56 -45.15 -19.11
CA THR A 846 -6.43 -46.18 -19.71
C THR A 846 -7.88 -46.04 -19.25
N GLY A 847 -8.83 -46.45 -20.12
CA GLY A 847 -10.25 -46.46 -19.78
C GLY A 847 -11.18 -46.38 -20.98
N SER A 848 -12.41 -46.86 -20.83
CA SER A 848 -13.42 -46.82 -21.89
C SER A 848 -13.86 -45.40 -22.27
N THR A 849 -13.66 -44.42 -21.39
CA THR A 849 -14.06 -43.01 -21.56
C THR A 849 -12.89 -42.02 -21.64
N THR A 850 -11.66 -42.51 -21.89
CA THR A 850 -10.44 -41.68 -21.95
C THR A 850 -10.02 -41.28 -23.36
N ASP A 851 -10.84 -41.54 -24.37
CA ASP A 851 -10.59 -41.16 -25.76
C ASP A 851 -10.97 -39.70 -26.06
N ALA A 852 -10.19 -39.10 -26.96
CA ALA A 852 -10.48 -37.80 -27.54
C ALA A 852 -9.92 -37.73 -28.96
N SER A 853 -10.17 -36.62 -29.64
CA SER A 853 -9.56 -36.33 -30.93
C SER A 853 -9.16 -34.86 -31.04
N PHE A 854 -8.24 -34.60 -31.96
CA PHE A 854 -7.87 -33.26 -32.40
C PHE A 854 -8.27 -33.05 -33.85
N SER A 855 -8.57 -31.82 -34.25
CA SER A 855 -8.72 -31.50 -35.68
C SER A 855 -7.38 -31.67 -36.39
N SER A 856 -7.41 -32.29 -37.58
CA SER A 856 -6.23 -32.43 -38.45
C SER A 856 -6.09 -31.25 -39.42
N ARG A 857 -5.01 -31.22 -40.20
CA ARG A 857 -4.76 -30.24 -41.25
C ARG A 857 -5.77 -30.32 -42.41
N GLU A 858 -6.43 -31.46 -42.61
CA GLU A 858 -7.49 -31.68 -43.61
C GLU A 858 -8.81 -31.01 -43.18
N THR A 859 -8.90 -30.51 -41.95
CA THR A 859 -10.11 -29.82 -41.47
C THR A 859 -10.41 -28.59 -42.33
N ALA A 860 -11.67 -28.47 -42.77
CA ALA A 860 -12.11 -27.37 -43.63
C ALA A 860 -11.95 -25.99 -42.96
N ASN A 861 -12.23 -25.89 -41.65
CA ASN A 861 -11.98 -24.68 -40.89
C ASN A 861 -10.48 -24.56 -40.58
N THR A 862 -9.83 -23.58 -41.21
CA THR A 862 -8.39 -23.31 -41.03
C THR A 862 -8.03 -22.91 -39.61
N ASP A 863 -8.95 -22.31 -38.85
CA ASP A 863 -8.72 -21.89 -37.46
C ASP A 863 -8.59 -23.08 -36.49
N PHE A 864 -9.06 -24.26 -36.89
CA PHE A 864 -9.03 -25.47 -36.07
C PHE A 864 -7.85 -26.39 -36.42
N ARG A 865 -7.09 -26.06 -37.47
CA ARG A 865 -5.95 -26.89 -37.89
C ARG A 865 -4.82 -26.82 -36.86
N PRO A 866 -3.97 -27.85 -36.79
CA PRO A 866 -2.77 -27.81 -35.96
C PRO A 866 -1.83 -26.69 -36.37
N VAL A 867 -1.42 -25.88 -35.39
CA VAL A 867 -0.48 -24.76 -35.60
C VAL A 867 0.55 -24.70 -34.47
N LEU A 868 1.74 -24.20 -34.79
CA LEU A 868 2.60 -23.57 -33.81
C LEU A 868 2.25 -22.09 -33.73
N VAL A 869 2.02 -21.61 -32.52
CA VAL A 869 1.82 -20.19 -32.21
C VAL A 869 3.17 -19.63 -31.77
N CYS A 870 3.77 -18.82 -32.63
CA CYS A 870 5.06 -18.18 -32.44
C CYS A 870 4.84 -16.73 -32.02
N THR A 871 5.44 -16.33 -30.90
CA THR A 871 5.26 -14.98 -30.37
C THR A 871 6.62 -14.38 -30.06
N SER A 872 6.76 -13.08 -30.32
CA SER A 872 7.94 -12.29 -29.98
C SER A 872 7.57 -11.34 -28.85
N GLY A 873 8.34 -11.37 -27.76
CA GLY A 873 8.15 -10.44 -26.63
C GLY A 873 7.24 -10.98 -25.51
N SER A 874 7.05 -12.30 -25.43
CA SER A 874 6.33 -12.92 -24.31
C SER A 874 6.39 -14.43 -24.36
N SER A 875 7.31 -15.03 -23.61
CA SER A 875 7.22 -16.41 -23.10
C SER A 875 5.97 -16.73 -22.27
N PHE A 876 4.99 -15.81 -22.21
CA PHE A 876 3.94 -15.81 -21.22
C PHE A 876 2.51 -16.02 -21.76
N LEU A 877 2.15 -15.44 -22.90
CA LEU A 877 0.76 -15.49 -23.39
C LEU A 877 0.27 -16.90 -23.69
N SER A 878 1.20 -17.77 -24.04
CA SER A 878 0.92 -19.12 -24.45
C SER A 878 0.93 -20.08 -23.25
N SER A 879 1.75 -19.83 -22.22
CA SER A 879 1.84 -20.60 -20.95
C SER A 879 0.69 -20.33 -20.00
N LEU A 880 -0.09 -19.28 -20.27
CA LEU A 880 -1.37 -19.06 -19.63
C LEU A 880 -2.37 -20.16 -20.04
N PRO A 881 -3.09 -20.77 -19.08
CA PRO A 881 -4.25 -21.58 -19.44
C PRO A 881 -5.20 -20.71 -20.28
N ALA A 882 -5.69 -21.28 -21.38
CA ALA A 882 -6.76 -20.69 -22.18
C ALA A 882 -7.77 -20.06 -21.24
N VAL A 883 -8.16 -18.80 -21.53
CA VAL A 883 -9.23 -18.11 -20.81
C VAL A 883 -10.34 -19.14 -20.64
N LYS A 884 -10.64 -19.52 -19.40
CA LYS A 884 -11.97 -20.03 -19.13
C LYS A 884 -12.87 -18.84 -19.45
N SER A 885 -13.32 -18.78 -20.70
CA SER A 885 -14.72 -18.51 -20.94
C SER A 885 -15.37 -19.50 -19.99
N ALA A 886 -15.85 -19.00 -18.85
CA ALA A 886 -16.77 -19.79 -18.07
C ALA A 886 -17.83 -20.17 -19.09
N ALA A 887 -17.86 -21.45 -19.48
CA ALA A 887 -19.00 -22.04 -20.15
C ALA A 887 -20.12 -22.05 -19.10
N SER A 888 -20.59 -20.85 -18.76
CA SER A 888 -21.90 -20.65 -18.19
C SER A 888 -22.81 -20.84 -19.40
N SER A 889 -23.67 -21.84 -19.35
CA SER A 889 -24.90 -21.79 -20.13
C SER A 889 -25.56 -20.44 -19.78
N ALA A 890 -25.38 -19.45 -20.65
CA ALA A 890 -25.58 -18.04 -20.34
C ALA A 890 -27.06 -17.70 -20.40
N VAL A 891 -27.79 -18.31 -19.49
CA VAL A 891 -29.15 -18.00 -19.10
C VAL A 891 -29.05 -17.29 -17.76
N SER A 892 -29.09 -15.97 -17.79
CA SER A 892 -29.13 -15.12 -16.60
C SER A 892 -30.58 -14.90 -16.20
N ILE A 893 -30.89 -15.12 -14.92
CA ILE A 893 -32.22 -14.93 -14.34
C ILE A 893 -32.09 -13.91 -13.22
N TYR A 894 -32.72 -12.75 -13.37
CA TYR A 894 -32.64 -11.66 -12.38
C TYR A 894 -33.98 -10.92 -12.23
N PRO A 895 -34.40 -10.56 -11.00
CA PRO A 895 -33.79 -10.96 -9.73
C PRO A 895 -34.08 -12.44 -9.43
N ASN A 896 -33.12 -13.17 -8.87
CA ASN A 896 -33.35 -14.56 -8.44
C ASN A 896 -32.50 -14.82 -7.17
N PRO A 897 -33.09 -14.81 -5.95
CA PRO A 897 -34.53 -14.91 -5.68
C PRO A 897 -35.38 -13.70 -6.11
N THR A 898 -36.66 -13.93 -6.45
CA THR A 898 -37.63 -12.90 -6.84
C THR A 898 -38.78 -12.77 -5.86
N GLN A 899 -39.38 -11.57 -5.77
CA GLN A 899 -40.66 -11.34 -5.09
C GLN A 899 -41.87 -11.36 -6.04
N GLY A 900 -41.68 -11.31 -7.36
CA GLY A 900 -42.80 -11.13 -8.29
C GLY A 900 -42.54 -11.60 -9.71
N SER A 901 -41.47 -11.16 -10.37
CA SER A 901 -41.13 -11.60 -11.72
C SER A 901 -39.63 -11.84 -11.88
N VAL A 902 -39.23 -12.61 -12.88
CA VAL A 902 -37.83 -12.81 -13.25
C VAL A 902 -37.60 -12.40 -14.69
N ARG A 903 -36.60 -11.56 -14.94
CA ARG A 903 -36.06 -11.34 -16.29
C ARG A 903 -35.08 -12.44 -16.62
N VAL A 904 -35.30 -13.09 -17.74
CA VAL A 904 -34.42 -14.12 -18.29
C VAL A 904 -33.75 -13.55 -19.53
N GLU A 905 -32.43 -13.52 -19.54
CA GLU A 905 -31.65 -13.27 -20.76
C GLU A 905 -30.83 -14.50 -21.12
N THR A 906 -30.81 -14.82 -22.42
CA THR A 906 -30.14 -16.01 -22.98
C THR A 906 -29.16 -15.60 -24.07
N ASP A 907 -28.02 -16.27 -24.16
CA ASP A 907 -27.07 -16.12 -25.27
C ASP A 907 -27.56 -16.79 -26.57
N LYS A 908 -28.33 -17.88 -26.42
CA LYS A 908 -28.93 -18.68 -27.50
C LYS A 908 -30.43 -18.39 -27.69
N LEU A 909 -30.95 -18.75 -28.86
CA LEU A 909 -32.39 -18.65 -29.17
C LEU A 909 -33.10 -19.90 -28.64
N TYR A 910 -34.06 -19.69 -27.74
CA TYR A 910 -34.96 -20.74 -27.27
C TYR A 910 -36.38 -20.50 -27.80
N ARG A 911 -37.13 -21.59 -28.00
CA ARG A 911 -38.52 -21.50 -28.48
C ARG A 911 -39.50 -21.41 -27.32
N ARG A 912 -39.21 -22.07 -26.19
CA ARG A 912 -40.10 -22.20 -25.04
C ARG A 912 -39.38 -21.99 -23.71
N ALA A 913 -40.09 -21.40 -22.75
CA ALA A 913 -39.71 -21.30 -21.34
C ALA A 913 -40.79 -21.90 -20.44
N ALA A 914 -40.50 -23.01 -19.76
CA ALA A 914 -41.40 -23.67 -18.83
C ALA A 914 -40.91 -23.49 -17.38
N VAL A 915 -41.76 -22.98 -16.49
CA VAL A 915 -41.51 -22.97 -15.04
C VAL A 915 -42.22 -24.17 -14.43
N LEU A 916 -41.49 -25.03 -13.73
CA LEU A 916 -42.02 -26.21 -13.05
C LEU A 916 -41.71 -26.16 -11.56
N ASP A 917 -42.57 -26.74 -10.73
CA ASP A 917 -42.26 -26.96 -9.32
C ASP A 917 -41.27 -28.13 -9.13
N ILE A 918 -40.83 -28.35 -7.89
CA ILE A 918 -39.85 -29.40 -7.56
C ILE A 918 -40.34 -30.84 -7.83
N SER A 919 -41.66 -31.04 -7.98
CA SER A 919 -42.23 -32.34 -8.37
C SER A 919 -42.27 -32.55 -9.89
N GLY A 920 -41.83 -31.55 -10.65
CA GLY A 920 -41.89 -31.55 -12.11
C GLY A 920 -43.25 -31.13 -12.67
N ARG A 921 -44.17 -30.60 -11.84
CA ARG A 921 -45.47 -30.10 -12.31
C ARG A 921 -45.29 -28.72 -12.95
N LEU A 922 -45.81 -28.56 -14.16
CA LEU A 922 -45.78 -27.30 -14.91
C LEU A 922 -46.61 -26.22 -14.19
N ILE A 923 -46.00 -25.06 -13.97
CA ILE A 923 -46.59 -23.87 -13.34
C ILE A 923 -46.90 -22.80 -14.38
N SER A 924 -45.98 -22.55 -15.30
CA SER A 924 -46.15 -21.58 -16.39
C SER A 924 -45.37 -22.02 -17.62
N LEU A 925 -45.87 -21.70 -18.81
CA LEU A 925 -45.22 -21.95 -20.09
C LEU A 925 -45.35 -20.71 -20.96
N GLU A 926 -44.22 -20.19 -21.45
CA GLU A 926 -44.16 -19.06 -22.36
C GLU A 926 -43.51 -19.47 -23.69
N GLU A 927 -44.16 -19.14 -24.80
CA GLU A 927 -43.59 -19.25 -26.15
C GLU A 927 -42.74 -18.00 -26.42
N LEU A 928 -41.45 -18.21 -26.65
CA LEU A 928 -40.46 -17.14 -26.75
C LEU A 928 -40.34 -16.57 -28.16
N GLY A 929 -40.69 -17.34 -29.20
CA GLY A 929 -40.59 -16.89 -30.59
C GLY A 929 -39.17 -16.46 -31.01
N GLY A 930 -38.13 -17.01 -30.38
CA GLY A 930 -36.74 -16.60 -30.60
C GLY A 930 -36.33 -15.33 -29.84
N ARG A 931 -37.09 -14.86 -28.85
CA ARG A 931 -36.64 -13.77 -27.96
C ARG A 931 -35.51 -14.27 -27.07
N LYS A 932 -34.38 -13.54 -27.07
CA LYS A 932 -33.25 -13.74 -26.14
C LYS A 932 -33.45 -13.09 -24.77
N ARG A 933 -34.48 -12.25 -24.64
CA ARG A 933 -34.83 -11.52 -23.41
C ARG A 933 -36.33 -11.56 -23.21
N PHE A 934 -36.78 -12.03 -22.06
CA PHE A 934 -38.19 -12.14 -21.71
C PHE A 934 -38.36 -12.09 -20.18
N GLU A 935 -39.58 -11.89 -19.72
CA GLU A 935 -39.91 -11.76 -18.30
C GLU A 935 -40.99 -12.76 -17.92
N LEU A 936 -40.71 -13.57 -16.91
CA LEU A 936 -41.67 -14.55 -16.37
C LEU A 936 -42.32 -13.95 -15.13
N ASP A 937 -43.63 -13.75 -15.17
CA ASP A 937 -44.42 -13.33 -14.02
C ASP A 937 -44.70 -14.50 -13.09
N LEU A 938 -44.29 -14.37 -11.83
CA LEU A 938 -44.42 -15.34 -10.76
C LEU A 938 -45.21 -14.79 -9.56
N ARG A 939 -45.89 -13.65 -9.69
CA ARG A 939 -46.68 -13.05 -8.60
C ARG A 939 -47.83 -13.94 -8.13
N HIS A 940 -48.33 -14.79 -9.01
CA HIS A 940 -49.38 -15.77 -8.74
C HIS A 940 -48.85 -17.10 -8.19
N VAL A 941 -47.53 -17.25 -8.10
CA VAL A 941 -46.84 -18.47 -7.68
C VAL A 941 -46.46 -18.35 -6.19
N LYS A 942 -46.71 -19.41 -5.41
CA LYS A 942 -46.40 -19.43 -3.97
C LYS A 942 -44.87 -19.33 -3.72
N PRO A 943 -44.43 -18.83 -2.55
CA PRO A 943 -43.02 -18.92 -2.15
C PRO A 943 -42.50 -20.35 -2.23
N GLY A 944 -41.31 -20.54 -2.80
CA GLY A 944 -40.76 -21.87 -3.05
C GLY A 944 -39.64 -21.91 -4.09
N VAL A 945 -39.10 -23.10 -4.30
CA VAL A 945 -38.10 -23.38 -5.34
C VAL A 945 -38.80 -23.93 -6.58
N TYR A 946 -38.45 -23.38 -7.73
CA TYR A 946 -38.95 -23.75 -9.05
C TYR A 946 -37.78 -24.01 -9.99
N THR A 947 -38.06 -24.65 -11.14
CA THR A 947 -37.09 -24.86 -12.22
C THR A 947 -37.62 -24.20 -13.49
N LEU A 948 -36.79 -23.40 -14.14
CA LEU A 948 -37.01 -22.90 -15.50
C LEU A 948 -36.35 -23.86 -16.48
N GLN A 949 -37.13 -24.46 -17.36
CA GLN A 949 -36.67 -25.25 -18.49
C GLN A 949 -36.83 -24.45 -19.78
N LEU A 950 -35.72 -24.20 -20.47
CA LEU A 950 -35.69 -23.61 -21.79
C LEU A 950 -35.49 -24.72 -22.83
N SER A 951 -36.35 -24.76 -23.86
CA SER A 951 -36.30 -25.75 -24.93
C SER A 951 -36.50 -25.12 -26.31
N GLY A 952 -35.90 -25.70 -27.35
CA GLY A 952 -35.89 -25.15 -28.71
C GLY A 952 -34.81 -25.79 -29.57
N ASP A 953 -34.26 -25.04 -30.54
CA ASP A 953 -33.24 -25.51 -31.49
C ASP A 953 -31.82 -25.63 -30.90
N GLY A 954 -31.66 -25.38 -29.60
CA GLY A 954 -30.42 -25.56 -28.85
C GLY A 954 -30.60 -26.51 -27.67
N GLU A 955 -29.48 -26.95 -27.08
CA GLU A 955 -29.48 -27.84 -25.91
C GLU A 955 -30.41 -27.33 -24.79
N PRO A 956 -31.32 -28.17 -24.26
CA PRO A 956 -32.26 -27.78 -23.23
C PRO A 956 -31.53 -27.33 -21.96
N VAL A 957 -31.94 -26.21 -21.39
CA VAL A 957 -31.31 -25.63 -20.19
C VAL A 957 -32.30 -25.61 -19.04
N VAL A 958 -31.87 -26.14 -17.89
CA VAL A 958 -32.63 -26.07 -16.64
C VAL A 958 -31.93 -25.13 -15.67
N LYS A 959 -32.65 -24.14 -15.12
CA LYS A 959 -32.13 -23.20 -14.12
C LYS A 959 -33.08 -23.12 -12.92
N LYS A 960 -32.52 -22.99 -11.71
CA LYS A 960 -33.32 -22.81 -10.49
C LYS A 960 -33.88 -21.40 -10.43
N ILE A 961 -35.17 -21.25 -10.09
CA ILE A 961 -35.80 -19.98 -9.68
C ILE A 961 -36.21 -20.12 -8.21
N VAL A 962 -35.95 -19.10 -7.40
CA VAL A 962 -36.42 -19.02 -6.02
C VAL A 962 -37.44 -17.88 -5.92
N LYS A 963 -38.69 -18.21 -5.58
CA LYS A 963 -39.72 -17.24 -5.24
C LYS A 963 -39.71 -17.05 -3.73
N LEU A 964 -39.44 -15.83 -3.27
CA LEU A 964 -39.56 -15.42 -1.86
C LEU A 964 -41.03 -15.25 -1.46
#